data_AF-I2NBG7-F1
#
_entry.id   AF-I2NBG7-F1
#
_cell.length_a   1.000
_cell.length_b   1.000
_cell.length_c   1.000
_cell.angle_alpha   90.00
_cell.angle_beta   90.00
_cell.angle_gamma   90.00
#
_symmetry.space_group_name_H-M   'P 1'
#
loop_
_entity.id
_entity.type
_entity.pdbx_description
1 polymer ?
#
loop_
_entity_poly.entity_id
_entity_poly.type
_entity_poly.pdbx_seq_one_letter_code
_entity_poly.pdbx_strand_id
1 'polypeptide(L)'
;MALLVLCSGGLYAAAPPAAADAPEKCTPSKGAIVAVDFGAFDGSVVRGCDPTPTTGYELLKTGGFSTTGTEHDGPAFICRIGHPAAPDGKQYPTPDREKCKDTPGADAYWSYWVAAKGTKDWRYSSLGAMSRKLRPGDVDAWVFGATEVGGGGGAKPSFSPDQIRAGAGPAEIRTRAAGGWVQQRLTGGERVETSPGEPSDLLTVKAAYALAASVGRSAVLDRVSAYLRGRTTAYAYPQGADQPPNTEAAARLALLAKIVGKDPRDFGGHDLIGGLLAAVCPEPAPGAPQEGCSAAGDFRGAGTTEAQAMAVLALVRAGVEPPESAVARLTRLDCPGGGHGSMLNPPGQYCDGEPAATAWIALALHAAGGFDGALAETLEELKGQQRADGSLPGYTDSTNAADVTTTALAAQVLRATGDKARADKGVAWLAGRQFPLGGFSSDELALEPHLYPTEPAALAGAGTDLLNLVAKVIPADPENPAEPGGPDPGGPGPGPGKGPDLKKGVAYLTAPKQLVRGRYYPVPGTQRADFGLTIDGAFALAATGHDNAKLRGIVDFLDQGGKDGEGRTLHSWTLTGTKHASGGSIGKAALLAQTVGRDPRDFGGLDLIAALAKETCAAAGQGCDAKGNYRNARSVFGQSLGIIAQVRAGEREAAAAPVDYLLSLQWPSGAFPSVIPVRNSSDQEVDSTAMAAMALHLVGGEKADAAVARALKWLAGRQLADGGFPGASGNSVNSAALAIQGLALDEPEYRDRIARAQVFLAGRQNTDGGFDVAVEEPGSDVRASAQAVGGSTTVSFAVLKRSLAGTSPQPDPGPGHDPDGGAPPQIVTPGESSGGGDSSGGTTGSGGSGGGRLASTGTDAMPLAGLAAALLAVGAAAVVAARRRTSAGSR
;
A
#
# COMPACT_ATOMS: atom_id res chain seq x y z
N MET A 1 24.77 -73.30 47.99
CA MET A 1 24.10 -72.08 48.48
C MET A 1 24.98 -70.91 48.04
N ALA A 2 24.72 -70.33 46.88
CA ALA A 2 25.60 -69.34 46.26
C ALA A 2 24.79 -68.13 45.77
N LEU A 3 25.20 -66.96 46.26
CA LEU A 3 24.66 -65.62 45.99
C LEU A 3 24.61 -65.32 44.47
N LEU A 4 23.46 -64.85 43.99
CA LEU A 4 23.36 -64.15 42.71
C LEU A 4 23.35 -62.64 42.97
N VAL A 5 24.38 -61.97 42.47
CA VAL A 5 24.56 -60.51 42.46
C VAL A 5 23.75 -59.93 41.31
N LEU A 6 22.80 -59.03 41.61
CA LEU A 6 22.13 -58.21 40.59
C LEU A 6 23.09 -57.09 40.14
N CYS A 7 23.47 -57.11 38.85
CA CYS A 7 24.09 -55.97 38.18
C CYS A 7 22.99 -55.10 37.56
N SER A 8 22.86 -53.87 38.06
CA SER A 8 22.04 -52.80 37.47
C SER A 8 22.78 -52.18 36.29
N GLY A 9 22.50 -52.63 35.07
CA GLY A 9 22.95 -51.98 33.85
C GLY A 9 22.12 -50.73 33.57
N GLY A 10 22.66 -49.55 33.87
CA GLY A 10 22.07 -48.28 33.45
C GLY A 10 22.19 -48.12 31.94
N LEU A 11 21.06 -48.21 31.22
CA LEU A 11 20.95 -47.71 29.86
C LEU A 11 21.14 -46.19 29.88
N TYR A 12 22.22 -45.69 29.30
CA TYR A 12 22.30 -44.30 28.87
C TYR A 12 21.31 -44.11 27.70
N ALA A 13 20.11 -43.63 28.02
CA ALA A 13 19.23 -43.07 27.00
C ALA A 13 19.92 -41.83 26.42
N ALA A 14 20.27 -41.89 25.13
CA ALA A 14 20.65 -40.69 24.39
C ALA A 14 19.49 -39.70 24.48
N ALA A 15 19.76 -38.49 24.95
CA ALA A 15 18.78 -37.43 24.97
C ALA A 15 18.22 -37.21 23.55
N PRO A 16 16.90 -37.00 23.37
CA PRO A 16 16.35 -36.63 22.08
C PRO A 16 17.03 -35.33 21.60
N PRO A 17 17.24 -35.15 20.28
CA PRO A 17 17.76 -33.88 19.77
C PRO A 17 16.85 -32.76 20.27
N ALA A 18 17.46 -31.69 20.78
CA ALA A 18 16.72 -30.53 21.27
C ALA A 18 15.73 -30.08 20.18
N ALA A 19 14.44 -30.15 20.47
CA ALA A 19 13.42 -29.63 19.58
C ALA A 19 13.67 -28.13 19.40
N ALA A 20 13.68 -27.67 18.15
CA ALA A 20 13.81 -26.25 17.83
C ALA A 20 12.76 -25.44 18.61
N ASP A 21 13.16 -24.30 19.13
CA ASP A 21 12.20 -23.35 19.66
C ASP A 21 11.31 -22.84 18.53
N ALA A 22 10.00 -22.88 18.75
CA ALA A 22 9.01 -22.48 17.75
C ALA A 22 9.29 -21.03 17.28
N PRO A 23 9.19 -20.72 15.97
CA PRO A 23 9.59 -19.42 15.43
C PRO A 23 8.93 -18.22 16.10
N GLU A 24 7.76 -18.41 16.70
CA GLU A 24 6.95 -17.43 17.41
C GLU A 24 7.57 -16.99 18.76
N LYS A 25 8.54 -17.74 19.28
CA LYS A 25 9.29 -17.36 20.48
C LYS A 25 10.29 -16.23 20.23
N CYS A 26 10.64 -15.99 18.96
CA CYS A 26 11.46 -14.86 18.53
C CYS A 26 10.54 -13.72 18.07
N THR A 27 10.82 -12.51 18.55
CA THR A 27 10.08 -11.29 18.22
C THR A 27 11.05 -10.24 17.68
N PRO A 28 10.57 -9.15 17.07
CA PRO A 28 11.44 -8.06 16.65
C PRO A 28 12.28 -7.43 17.78
N SER A 29 11.96 -7.71 19.05
CA SER A 29 12.70 -7.23 20.24
C SER A 29 13.40 -8.33 21.03
N LYS A 30 13.27 -9.60 20.64
CA LYS A 30 13.84 -10.74 21.38
C LYS A 30 14.22 -11.86 20.42
N GLY A 31 15.48 -12.27 20.43
CA GLY A 31 15.96 -13.37 19.58
C GLY A 31 16.14 -13.00 18.10
N ALA A 32 16.61 -13.97 17.32
CA ALA A 32 16.77 -13.87 15.86
C ALA A 32 16.20 -15.12 15.20
N ILE A 33 15.86 -15.01 13.91
CA ILE A 33 15.27 -16.11 13.14
C ILE A 33 16.22 -16.48 12.00
N VAL A 34 16.40 -17.77 11.77
CA VAL A 34 17.10 -18.31 10.60
C VAL A 34 16.13 -19.02 9.68
N ALA A 35 16.33 -18.87 8.38
CA ALA A 35 15.62 -19.61 7.35
C ALA A 35 16.62 -20.41 6.49
N VAL A 36 16.30 -21.65 6.16
CA VAL A 36 17.10 -22.49 5.25
C VAL A 36 16.21 -22.93 4.11
N ASP A 37 16.61 -22.60 2.88
CA ASP A 37 15.92 -22.96 1.66
C ASP A 37 16.39 -24.32 1.15
N PHE A 38 15.54 -25.35 1.24
CA PHE A 38 15.80 -26.67 0.68
C PHE A 38 15.25 -26.85 -0.75
N GLY A 39 14.82 -25.78 -1.43
CA GLY A 39 14.21 -25.83 -2.75
C GLY A 39 15.08 -26.50 -3.83
N ALA A 40 16.41 -26.39 -3.71
CA ALA A 40 17.36 -27.10 -4.60
C ALA A 40 17.32 -28.64 -4.46
N PHE A 41 16.59 -29.15 -3.47
CA PHE A 41 16.45 -30.57 -3.13
C PHE A 41 14.98 -30.99 -3.02
N ASP A 42 14.07 -30.27 -3.69
CA ASP A 42 12.61 -30.49 -3.65
C ASP A 42 12.00 -30.31 -2.24
N GLY A 43 12.65 -29.54 -1.38
CA GLY A 43 12.19 -29.20 -0.04
C GLY A 43 11.62 -27.79 0.08
N SER A 44 10.97 -27.52 1.21
CA SER A 44 10.46 -26.18 1.56
C SER A 44 11.51 -25.34 2.28
N VAL A 45 11.24 -24.04 2.42
CA VAL A 45 11.97 -23.18 3.35
C VAL A 45 11.60 -23.57 4.78
N VAL A 46 12.60 -23.84 5.60
CA VAL A 46 12.42 -24.20 7.01
C VAL A 46 12.95 -23.08 7.90
N ARG A 47 12.25 -22.79 9.00
CA ARG A 47 12.61 -21.72 9.94
C ARG A 47 12.99 -22.27 11.31
N GLY A 48 13.93 -21.59 11.96
CA GLY A 48 14.31 -21.82 13.35
C GLY A 48 14.48 -20.50 14.10
N CYS A 49 14.28 -20.53 15.42
CA CYS A 49 14.43 -19.39 16.30
C CYS A 49 15.50 -19.66 17.36
N ASP A 50 16.29 -18.63 17.66
CA ASP A 50 17.12 -18.56 18.87
C ASP A 50 16.72 -17.31 19.67
N PRO A 51 16.15 -17.43 20.88
CA PRO A 51 15.77 -16.30 21.73
C PRO A 51 16.95 -15.49 22.28
N THR A 52 18.16 -16.05 22.31
CA THR A 52 19.38 -15.45 22.87
C THR A 52 20.60 -15.69 21.98
N PRO A 53 20.54 -15.28 20.70
CA PRO A 53 21.56 -15.64 19.73
C PRO A 53 22.82 -14.82 19.98
N THR A 54 23.99 -15.47 19.96
CA THR A 54 25.26 -14.73 19.97
C THR A 54 25.87 -14.64 18.57
N THR A 55 25.83 -15.74 17.82
CA THR A 55 26.36 -15.82 16.44
C THR A 55 25.37 -16.40 15.44
N GLY A 56 25.56 -16.10 14.16
CA GLY A 56 24.81 -16.71 13.05
C GLY A 56 24.88 -18.25 13.03
N TYR A 57 26.01 -18.81 13.46
CA TYR A 57 26.20 -20.26 13.55
C TYR A 57 25.43 -20.88 14.72
N GLU A 58 25.40 -20.21 15.87
CA GLU A 58 24.58 -20.64 17.02
C GLU A 58 23.10 -20.53 16.70
N LEU A 59 22.66 -19.43 16.07
CA LEU A 59 21.29 -19.27 15.60
C LEU A 59 20.87 -20.45 14.69
N LEU A 60 21.74 -20.86 13.75
CA LEU A 60 21.48 -22.00 12.88
C LEU A 60 21.31 -23.31 13.69
N LYS A 61 22.17 -23.56 14.68
CA LYS A 61 22.07 -24.79 15.49
C LYS A 61 20.91 -24.78 16.48
N THR A 62 20.73 -23.70 17.23
CA THR A 62 19.62 -23.53 18.19
C THR A 62 18.28 -23.53 17.47
N GLY A 63 18.24 -23.02 16.24
CA GLY A 63 17.09 -23.10 15.34
C GLY A 63 16.74 -24.52 14.86
N GLY A 64 17.44 -25.56 15.32
CA GLY A 64 17.14 -26.97 15.05
C GLY A 64 17.88 -27.57 13.86
N PHE A 65 18.77 -26.82 13.21
CA PHE A 65 19.48 -27.32 12.05
C PHE A 65 20.75 -28.07 12.45
N SER A 66 20.96 -29.22 11.81
CA SER A 66 22.21 -29.97 11.89
C SER A 66 23.15 -29.53 10.78
N THR A 67 24.44 -29.44 11.07
CA THR A 67 25.46 -28.99 10.13
C THR A 67 26.63 -29.96 10.05
N THR A 68 27.22 -30.09 8.86
CA THR A 68 28.52 -30.75 8.65
C THR A 68 29.47 -29.76 7.99
N GLY A 69 30.67 -29.61 8.54
CA GLY A 69 31.73 -28.79 7.94
C GLY A 69 32.60 -29.55 6.95
N THR A 70 33.61 -28.89 6.40
CA THR A 70 34.63 -29.53 5.56
C THR A 70 35.76 -30.15 6.41
N GLU A 71 36.44 -31.18 5.90
CA GLU A 71 37.66 -31.73 6.52
C GLU A 71 38.82 -30.72 6.49
N HIS A 72 38.99 -29.99 5.37
CA HIS A 72 40.06 -29.02 5.18
C HIS A 72 39.95 -27.79 6.10
N ASP A 73 38.80 -27.11 6.11
CA ASP A 73 38.61 -25.82 6.81
C ASP A 73 37.86 -25.96 8.16
N GLY A 74 37.52 -27.20 8.53
CA GLY A 74 36.81 -27.51 9.78
C GLY A 74 35.34 -27.08 9.80
N PRO A 75 34.70 -27.10 10.99
CA PRO A 75 33.26 -26.89 11.15
C PRO A 75 32.79 -25.46 10.87
N ALA A 76 33.72 -24.51 10.70
CA ALA A 76 33.42 -23.12 10.36
C ALA A 76 32.96 -22.95 8.91
N PHE A 77 33.36 -23.87 8.01
CA PHE A 77 32.94 -23.88 6.62
C PHE A 77 31.80 -24.88 6.43
N ILE A 78 30.56 -24.39 6.38
CA ILE A 78 29.36 -25.25 6.36
C ILE A 78 29.18 -25.89 4.99
N CYS A 79 29.37 -27.20 4.94
CA CYS A 79 29.23 -27.98 3.73
C CYS A 79 27.83 -28.60 3.58
N ARG A 80 27.22 -29.02 4.71
CA ARG A 80 25.84 -29.54 4.73
C ARG A 80 24.98 -28.90 5.78
N ILE A 81 23.70 -28.76 5.49
CA ILE A 81 22.65 -28.34 6.42
C ILE A 81 21.50 -29.36 6.33
N GLY A 82 20.89 -29.71 7.46
CA GLY A 82 19.70 -30.57 7.50
C GLY A 82 18.79 -30.25 8.67
N HIS A 83 17.56 -30.73 8.59
CA HIS A 83 16.51 -30.51 9.58
C HIS A 83 15.50 -31.68 9.53
N PRO A 84 14.79 -32.03 10.62
CA PRO A 84 13.73 -33.04 10.56
C PRO A 84 12.62 -32.77 9.54
N ALA A 85 12.40 -31.50 9.20
CA ALA A 85 11.47 -31.02 8.18
C ALA A 85 12.11 -30.82 6.78
N ALA A 86 13.40 -31.13 6.62
CA ALA A 86 14.03 -31.21 5.31
C ALA A 86 13.55 -32.49 4.59
N PRO A 87 13.69 -32.59 3.25
CA PRO A 87 13.37 -33.82 2.52
C PRO A 87 14.05 -35.05 3.14
N ASP A 88 13.28 -36.11 3.37
CA ASP A 88 13.68 -37.34 4.08
C ASP A 88 14.32 -37.14 5.48
N GLY A 89 14.25 -35.94 6.07
CA GLY A 89 14.92 -35.59 7.33
C GLY A 89 16.46 -35.62 7.26
N LYS A 90 17.06 -35.55 6.07
CA LYS A 90 18.52 -35.69 5.85
C LYS A 90 19.25 -34.34 5.79
N GLN A 91 20.59 -34.41 5.80
CA GLN A 91 21.44 -33.26 5.47
C GLN A 91 21.75 -33.22 3.98
N TYR A 92 21.78 -32.00 3.43
CA TYR A 92 22.07 -31.73 2.04
C TYR A 92 23.26 -30.77 1.86
N PRO A 93 24.06 -30.93 0.79
CA PRO A 93 24.00 -32.01 -0.20
C PRO A 93 24.36 -33.37 0.40
N THR A 94 23.83 -34.45 -0.18
CA THR A 94 24.09 -35.81 0.30
C THR A 94 25.55 -36.24 0.05
N PRO A 95 26.11 -37.18 0.84
CA PRO A 95 27.51 -37.59 0.74
C PRO A 95 27.96 -38.17 -0.61
N ASP A 96 27.03 -38.61 -1.45
CA ASP A 96 27.28 -39.03 -2.83
C ASP A 96 27.55 -37.84 -3.77
N ARG A 97 26.96 -36.66 -3.49
CA ARG A 97 27.09 -35.46 -4.32
C ARG A 97 28.22 -34.52 -3.91
N GLU A 98 28.43 -34.37 -2.60
CA GLU A 98 29.52 -33.57 -2.05
C GLU A 98 30.20 -34.40 -0.97
N LYS A 99 31.54 -34.50 -0.99
CA LYS A 99 32.31 -35.28 -0.01
C LYS A 99 32.60 -34.48 1.25
N CYS A 100 32.59 -33.14 1.17
CA CYS A 100 33.03 -32.21 2.22
C CYS A 100 34.49 -32.40 2.63
N LYS A 101 35.34 -32.78 1.68
CA LYS A 101 36.78 -32.88 1.93
C LYS A 101 37.42 -31.50 1.85
N ASP A 102 37.20 -30.82 0.72
CA ASP A 102 37.75 -29.49 0.41
C ASP A 102 36.65 -28.42 0.46
N THR A 103 37.02 -27.15 0.34
CA THR A 103 36.09 -26.02 0.26
C THR A 103 35.20 -26.14 -0.99
N PRO A 104 33.86 -26.14 -0.89
CA PRO A 104 32.96 -26.16 -2.05
C PRO A 104 33.20 -25.00 -3.03
N GLY A 105 33.12 -25.29 -4.32
CA GLY A 105 33.27 -24.31 -5.40
C GLY A 105 32.11 -23.33 -5.49
N ALA A 106 32.31 -22.20 -6.19
CA ALA A 106 31.28 -21.17 -6.37
C ALA A 106 30.08 -21.63 -7.24
N ASP A 107 30.19 -22.79 -7.87
CA ASP A 107 29.18 -23.44 -8.70
C ASP A 107 28.07 -24.13 -7.89
N ALA A 108 28.31 -24.55 -6.64
CA ALA A 108 27.27 -25.06 -5.75
C ALA A 108 27.70 -25.09 -4.27
N TYR A 109 27.23 -24.12 -3.48
CA TYR A 109 27.45 -24.10 -2.02
C TYR A 109 26.28 -23.47 -1.27
N TRP A 110 26.30 -23.59 0.06
CA TRP A 110 25.38 -22.89 0.96
C TRP A 110 25.78 -21.42 1.10
N SER A 111 25.13 -20.55 0.33
CA SER A 111 25.29 -19.11 0.40
C SER A 111 24.60 -18.53 1.65
N TYR A 112 25.23 -17.54 2.28
CA TYR A 112 24.79 -16.98 3.56
C TYR A 112 24.34 -15.53 3.44
N TRP A 113 23.08 -15.28 3.81
CA TRP A 113 22.37 -14.02 3.61
C TRP A 113 21.88 -13.46 4.94
N VAL A 114 21.92 -12.14 5.04
CA VAL A 114 21.70 -11.45 6.30
C VAL A 114 20.83 -10.22 6.12
N ALA A 115 19.95 -9.98 7.07
CA ALA A 115 19.07 -8.81 7.08
C ALA A 115 18.86 -8.32 8.52
N ALA A 116 19.25 -7.07 8.77
CA ALA A 116 19.06 -6.44 10.07
C ALA A 116 17.59 -6.09 10.29
N LYS A 117 17.13 -6.05 11.54
CA LYS A 117 15.75 -5.62 11.87
C LYS A 117 15.32 -4.38 11.05
N GLY A 118 14.20 -4.50 10.34
CA GLY A 118 13.62 -3.41 9.54
C GLY A 118 14.17 -3.27 8.12
N THR A 119 15.12 -4.11 7.69
CA THR A 119 15.58 -4.13 6.29
C THR A 119 14.69 -5.04 5.44
N LYS A 120 14.30 -4.56 4.25
CA LYS A 120 13.46 -5.29 3.29
C LYS A 120 14.27 -6.16 2.32
N ASP A 121 15.58 -5.93 2.23
CA ASP A 121 16.47 -6.64 1.31
C ASP A 121 17.43 -7.59 2.04
N TRP A 122 17.70 -8.74 1.41
CA TRP A 122 18.80 -9.62 1.77
C TRP A 122 20.13 -9.07 1.30
N ARG A 123 21.13 -9.09 2.19
CA ARG A 123 22.52 -8.79 1.86
C ARG A 123 23.36 -10.06 1.96
N TYR A 124 24.20 -10.32 0.98
CA TYR A 124 25.19 -11.39 1.08
C TYR A 124 26.17 -11.08 2.22
N SER A 125 26.45 -12.06 3.08
CA SER A 125 27.32 -11.83 4.23
C SER A 125 28.79 -11.82 3.83
N SER A 126 29.49 -10.73 4.15
CA SER A 126 30.96 -10.67 4.06
C SER A 126 31.67 -11.32 5.26
N LEU A 127 30.91 -11.78 6.26
CA LEU A 127 31.40 -12.48 7.43
C LEU A 127 30.87 -13.91 7.46
N GLY A 128 31.69 -14.87 7.90
CA GLY A 128 31.23 -16.22 8.20
C GLY A 128 30.23 -16.23 9.37
N ALA A 129 29.34 -17.23 9.41
CA ALA A 129 28.29 -17.33 10.42
C ALA A 129 28.80 -17.34 11.87
N MET A 130 30.02 -17.84 12.10
CA MET A 130 30.67 -17.81 13.43
C MET A 130 31.15 -16.42 13.84
N SER A 131 31.39 -15.50 12.89
CA SER A 131 31.88 -14.14 13.16
C SER A 131 30.77 -13.09 13.13
N ARG A 132 29.58 -13.45 12.62
CA ARG A 132 28.42 -12.57 12.60
C ARG A 132 27.79 -12.48 13.97
N LYS A 133 27.82 -11.28 14.58
CA LYS A 133 27.09 -10.97 15.81
C LYS A 133 25.64 -10.62 15.50
N LEU A 134 24.71 -11.28 16.19
CA LEU A 134 23.28 -11.07 16.01
C LEU A 134 22.71 -10.09 17.04
N ARG A 135 21.68 -9.36 16.63
CA ARG A 135 20.86 -8.52 17.50
C ARG A 135 19.41 -8.98 17.46
N PRO A 136 18.61 -8.66 18.49
CA PRO A 136 17.19 -8.98 18.47
C PRO A 136 16.47 -8.44 17.23
N GLY A 137 15.72 -9.31 16.55
CA GLY A 137 15.01 -9.02 15.30
C GLY A 137 15.83 -9.12 14.02
N ASP A 138 17.12 -9.45 14.10
CA ASP A 138 17.90 -9.84 12.92
C ASP A 138 17.37 -11.16 12.35
N VAL A 139 17.50 -11.32 11.03
CA VAL A 139 17.24 -12.60 10.36
C VAL A 139 18.38 -12.97 9.45
N ASP A 140 18.62 -14.27 9.37
CA ASP A 140 19.63 -14.88 8.52
C ASP A 140 18.96 -15.90 7.60
N ALA A 141 19.54 -16.13 6.42
CA ALA A 141 19.08 -17.12 5.46
C ALA A 141 20.23 -17.91 4.84
N TRP A 142 19.96 -19.18 4.55
CA TRP A 142 20.86 -20.09 3.83
C TRP A 142 20.19 -20.62 2.57
N VAL A 143 20.87 -20.51 1.43
CA VAL A 143 20.35 -20.96 0.12
C VAL A 143 21.44 -21.76 -0.59
N PHE A 144 21.09 -22.93 -1.13
CA PHE A 144 22.02 -23.78 -1.85
C PHE A 144 21.98 -23.51 -3.37
N GLY A 145 23.13 -23.26 -3.99
CA GLY A 145 23.24 -23.12 -5.44
C GLY A 145 24.48 -22.36 -5.90
N ALA A 146 24.61 -22.15 -7.22
CA ALA A 146 25.69 -21.37 -7.80
C ALA A 146 25.60 -19.91 -7.34
N THR A 147 26.67 -19.38 -6.74
CA THR A 147 26.72 -18.01 -6.23
C THR A 147 28.11 -17.43 -6.37
N GLU A 148 28.24 -16.31 -7.08
CA GLU A 148 29.51 -15.61 -7.22
C GLU A 148 30.07 -15.21 -5.85
N VAL A 149 31.39 -15.34 -5.70
CA VAL A 149 32.09 -14.93 -4.47
C VAL A 149 31.86 -13.43 -4.24
N GLY A 150 31.15 -13.09 -3.16
CA GLY A 150 30.76 -11.72 -2.83
C GLY A 150 29.29 -11.38 -3.12
N GLY A 151 28.51 -12.29 -3.71
CA GLY A 151 27.06 -12.16 -3.86
C GLY A 151 26.58 -11.27 -5.01
N GLY A 152 27.46 -10.98 -5.99
CA GLY A 152 27.14 -10.16 -7.18
C GLY A 152 26.18 -10.83 -8.18
N GLY A 153 26.12 -12.16 -8.18
CA GLY A 153 25.19 -12.97 -8.98
C GLY A 153 25.02 -14.39 -8.40
N GLY A 154 23.87 -15.03 -8.61
CA GLY A 154 23.58 -16.41 -8.18
C GLY A 154 22.34 -16.61 -7.30
N ALA A 155 22.29 -17.73 -6.56
CA ALA A 155 21.14 -18.19 -5.77
C ALA A 155 20.84 -17.28 -4.55
N LYS A 156 20.09 -16.20 -4.78
CA LYS A 156 19.54 -15.31 -3.74
C LYS A 156 18.26 -15.90 -3.13
N PRO A 157 17.93 -15.62 -1.86
CA PRO A 157 16.65 -16.04 -1.28
C PRO A 157 15.47 -15.52 -2.11
N SER A 158 14.53 -16.42 -2.42
CA SER A 158 13.28 -16.13 -3.15
C SER A 158 12.18 -15.50 -2.27
N PHE A 159 12.38 -15.53 -0.96
CA PHE A 159 11.53 -14.93 0.07
C PHE A 159 12.16 -13.65 0.63
N SER A 160 11.37 -12.76 1.24
CA SER A 160 11.85 -11.53 1.86
C SER A 160 12.23 -11.72 3.33
N PRO A 161 13.12 -10.87 3.89
CA PRO A 161 13.41 -10.86 5.33
C PRO A 161 12.16 -10.67 6.20
N ASP A 162 11.18 -9.89 5.72
CA ASP A 162 9.95 -9.63 6.47
C ASP A 162 9.02 -10.83 6.51
N GLN A 163 8.97 -11.65 5.44
CA GLN A 163 8.26 -12.94 5.46
C GLN A 163 8.83 -13.85 6.57
N ILE A 164 10.14 -13.86 6.77
CA ILE A 164 10.79 -14.63 7.84
C ILE A 164 10.50 -14.05 9.24
N ARG A 165 10.41 -12.72 9.38
CA ARG A 165 10.10 -12.07 10.67
C ARG A 165 8.63 -12.17 11.09
N ALA A 166 7.72 -12.14 10.14
CA ALA A 166 6.28 -12.00 10.39
C ALA A 166 5.60 -13.28 10.90
N GLY A 167 6.32 -14.38 11.11
CA GLY A 167 5.68 -15.64 11.52
C GLY A 167 4.91 -16.34 10.39
N ALA A 168 4.81 -15.73 9.20
CA ALA A 168 4.20 -16.36 8.03
C ALA A 168 5.11 -17.47 7.49
N GLY A 169 4.54 -18.65 7.24
CA GLY A 169 5.09 -19.56 6.24
C GLY A 169 5.04 -18.93 4.84
N PRO A 170 5.42 -19.65 3.77
CA PRO A 170 5.25 -19.15 2.41
C PRO A 170 3.81 -18.68 2.16
N ALA A 171 3.68 -17.64 1.32
CA ALA A 171 2.50 -16.77 1.23
C ALA A 171 1.16 -17.52 1.07
N GLU A 172 0.33 -17.51 2.12
CA GLU A 172 -1.06 -17.99 2.08
C GLU A 172 -2.03 -16.81 1.97
N ILE A 173 -3.14 -16.99 1.25
CA ILE A 173 -4.23 -16.02 1.23
C ILE A 173 -4.90 -16.01 2.61
N ARG A 174 -5.00 -14.84 3.25
CA ARG A 174 -5.71 -14.69 4.54
C ARG A 174 -7.22 -14.74 4.28
N THR A 175 -7.77 -15.95 4.16
CA THR A 175 -9.18 -16.18 3.77
C THR A 175 -10.16 -15.51 4.73
N ARG A 176 -9.95 -15.60 6.05
CA ARG A 176 -10.81 -14.89 7.03
C ARG A 176 -10.77 -13.37 6.85
N ALA A 177 -9.63 -12.80 6.50
CA ALA A 177 -9.52 -11.37 6.21
C ALA A 177 -10.33 -11.00 4.97
N ALA A 178 -10.30 -11.83 3.91
CA ALA A 178 -11.18 -11.65 2.75
C ALA A 178 -12.66 -11.70 3.16
N GLY A 179 -13.04 -12.62 4.05
CA GLY A 179 -14.39 -12.69 4.63
C GLY A 179 -14.79 -11.42 5.38
N GLY A 180 -13.93 -10.93 6.29
CA GLY A 180 -14.15 -9.70 7.02
C GLY A 180 -14.29 -8.48 6.11
N TRP A 181 -13.47 -8.39 5.06
CA TRP A 181 -13.58 -7.36 4.04
C TRP A 181 -14.92 -7.42 3.29
N VAL A 182 -15.37 -8.61 2.90
CA VAL A 182 -16.67 -8.80 2.23
C VAL A 182 -17.83 -8.36 3.13
N GLN A 183 -17.79 -8.70 4.42
CA GLN A 183 -18.81 -8.28 5.38
C GLN A 183 -18.94 -6.76 5.47
N GLN A 184 -17.82 -6.02 5.39
CA GLN A 184 -17.82 -4.55 5.42
C GLN A 184 -18.48 -3.92 4.19
N ARG A 185 -18.61 -4.66 3.08
CA ARG A 185 -19.26 -4.19 1.85
C ARG A 185 -20.77 -4.46 1.82
N LEU A 186 -21.32 -5.08 2.86
CA LEU A 186 -22.75 -5.35 2.97
C LEU A 186 -23.49 -4.15 3.57
N THR A 187 -24.32 -3.50 2.78
CA THR A 187 -25.34 -2.57 3.28
C THR A 187 -26.40 -3.35 4.04
N GLY A 188 -26.69 -2.91 5.27
CA GLY A 188 -27.63 -3.60 6.17
C GLY A 188 -27.19 -5.02 6.57
N GLY A 189 -25.96 -5.43 6.27
CA GLY A 189 -25.47 -6.78 6.55
C GLY A 189 -26.14 -7.88 5.73
N GLU A 190 -26.75 -7.55 4.58
CA GLU A 190 -27.52 -8.48 3.74
C GLU A 190 -27.29 -8.32 2.22
N ARG A 191 -26.83 -7.17 1.73
CA ARG A 191 -26.69 -6.91 0.29
C ARG A 191 -25.54 -5.98 -0.04
N VAL A 192 -25.06 -6.01 -1.28
CA VAL A 192 -24.10 -5.04 -1.81
C VAL A 192 -24.83 -4.00 -2.64
N GLU A 193 -24.47 -2.73 -2.46
CA GLU A 193 -24.99 -1.61 -3.24
C GLU A 193 -23.88 -0.98 -4.10
N THR A 194 -24.19 -0.67 -5.36
CA THR A 194 -23.27 0.06 -6.26
C THR A 194 -23.31 1.57 -6.02
N SER A 195 -24.41 2.05 -5.43
CA SER A 195 -24.62 3.41 -4.93
C SER A 195 -25.72 3.38 -3.88
N PRO A 196 -25.82 4.37 -2.96
CA PRO A 196 -26.84 4.35 -1.91
C PRO A 196 -28.26 4.15 -2.47
N GLY A 197 -28.89 3.02 -2.10
CA GLY A 197 -30.22 2.64 -2.59
C GLY A 197 -30.26 1.88 -3.93
N GLU A 198 -29.10 1.57 -4.53
CA GLU A 198 -28.97 0.79 -5.76
C GLU A 198 -28.35 -0.59 -5.47
N PRO A 199 -29.18 -1.63 -5.21
CA PRO A 199 -28.67 -2.97 -4.92
C PRO A 199 -28.12 -3.65 -6.18
N SER A 200 -27.02 -4.38 -6.00
CA SER A 200 -26.46 -5.26 -7.03
C SER A 200 -26.61 -6.72 -6.61
N ASP A 201 -27.58 -7.42 -7.21
CA ASP A 201 -27.81 -8.84 -6.95
C ASP A 201 -26.57 -9.69 -7.34
N LEU A 202 -25.87 -9.31 -8.41
CA LEU A 202 -24.63 -9.95 -8.86
C LEU A 202 -23.50 -9.85 -7.82
N LEU A 203 -23.19 -8.63 -7.37
CA LEU A 203 -22.15 -8.44 -6.35
C LEU A 203 -22.55 -9.07 -5.01
N THR A 204 -23.86 -9.11 -4.72
CA THR A 204 -24.39 -9.76 -3.52
C THR A 204 -24.22 -11.29 -3.58
N VAL A 205 -24.42 -11.94 -4.74
CA VAL A 205 -24.11 -13.37 -4.90
C VAL A 205 -22.61 -13.63 -4.75
N LYS A 206 -21.75 -12.81 -5.38
CA LYS A 206 -20.29 -12.96 -5.23
C LYS A 206 -19.84 -12.80 -3.77
N ALA A 207 -20.44 -11.85 -3.03
CA ALA A 207 -20.23 -11.74 -1.60
C ALA A 207 -20.65 -13.02 -0.86
N ALA A 208 -21.79 -13.62 -1.21
CA ALA A 208 -22.23 -14.88 -0.60
C ALA A 208 -21.25 -16.04 -0.83
N TYR A 209 -20.69 -16.18 -2.04
CA TYR A 209 -19.69 -17.21 -2.33
C TYR A 209 -18.40 -16.99 -1.55
N ALA A 210 -17.90 -15.76 -1.53
CA ALA A 210 -16.72 -15.39 -0.79
C ALA A 210 -16.91 -15.66 0.72
N LEU A 211 -18.06 -15.31 1.29
CA LEU A 211 -18.41 -15.59 2.69
C LEU A 211 -18.50 -17.10 2.97
N ALA A 212 -19.10 -17.87 2.07
CA ALA A 212 -19.16 -19.33 2.23
C ALA A 212 -17.77 -19.97 2.23
N ALA A 213 -16.83 -19.46 1.42
CA ALA A 213 -15.46 -19.94 1.34
C ALA A 213 -14.60 -19.49 2.54
N SER A 214 -14.80 -18.27 3.04
CA SER A 214 -13.93 -17.64 4.06
C SER A 214 -14.44 -17.77 5.50
N VAL A 215 -15.74 -17.61 5.70
CA VAL A 215 -16.40 -17.58 7.01
C VAL A 215 -17.23 -18.84 7.25
N GLY A 216 -17.72 -19.46 6.18
CA GLY A 216 -18.58 -20.63 6.26
C GLY A 216 -19.99 -20.30 6.74
N ARG A 217 -20.65 -21.25 7.42
CA ARG A 217 -22.01 -21.07 7.97
C ARG A 217 -22.01 -19.96 9.00
N SER A 218 -22.77 -18.91 8.73
CA SER A 218 -22.86 -17.73 9.60
C SER A 218 -24.19 -17.03 9.42
N ALA A 219 -24.62 -16.31 10.45
CA ALA A 219 -25.83 -15.48 10.40
C ALA A 219 -25.76 -14.41 9.30
N VAL A 220 -24.56 -13.96 8.93
CA VAL A 220 -24.37 -13.02 7.80
C VAL A 220 -24.69 -13.71 6.48
N LEU A 221 -24.11 -14.90 6.22
CA LEU A 221 -24.40 -15.65 5.00
C LEU A 221 -25.89 -16.03 4.91
N ASP A 222 -26.53 -16.35 6.04
CA ASP A 222 -27.96 -16.63 6.09
C ASP A 222 -28.81 -15.42 5.69
N ARG A 223 -28.45 -14.21 6.15
CA ARG A 223 -29.14 -12.97 5.75
C ARG A 223 -28.94 -12.66 4.27
N VAL A 224 -27.71 -12.75 3.77
CA VAL A 224 -27.40 -12.52 2.35
C VAL A 224 -28.15 -13.52 1.46
N SER A 225 -28.17 -14.79 1.85
CA SER A 225 -28.93 -15.83 1.14
C SER A 225 -30.44 -15.57 1.17
N ALA A 226 -30.99 -15.14 2.31
CA ALA A 226 -32.40 -14.80 2.44
C ALA A 226 -32.78 -13.59 1.57
N TYR A 227 -31.94 -12.56 1.51
CA TYR A 227 -32.10 -11.41 0.62
C TYR A 227 -32.18 -11.83 -0.84
N LEU A 228 -31.19 -12.62 -1.30
CA LEU A 228 -31.14 -13.11 -2.69
C LEU A 228 -32.31 -14.03 -3.04
N ARG A 229 -32.78 -14.85 -2.07
CA ARG A 229 -33.99 -15.65 -2.22
C ARG A 229 -35.23 -14.78 -2.44
N GLY A 230 -35.35 -13.66 -1.72
CA GLY A 230 -36.43 -12.67 -1.94
C GLY A 230 -36.32 -11.91 -3.27
N ARG A 231 -35.11 -11.84 -3.84
CA ARG A 231 -34.82 -11.15 -5.11
C ARG A 231 -34.83 -12.07 -6.34
N THR A 232 -35.11 -13.36 -6.17
CA THR A 232 -34.96 -14.36 -7.25
C THR A 232 -35.76 -14.00 -8.50
N THR A 233 -37.03 -13.59 -8.37
CA THR A 233 -37.83 -13.16 -9.54
C THR A 233 -37.19 -11.98 -10.26
N ALA A 234 -36.75 -10.95 -9.52
CA ALA A 234 -36.18 -9.74 -10.12
C ALA A 234 -34.83 -10.00 -10.80
N TYR A 235 -34.02 -10.92 -10.26
CA TYR A 235 -32.68 -11.18 -10.74
C TYR A 235 -32.63 -12.26 -11.84
N ALA A 236 -33.28 -13.40 -11.62
CA ALA A 236 -33.27 -14.52 -12.57
C ALA A 236 -34.39 -14.46 -13.60
N TYR A 237 -35.49 -13.74 -13.33
CA TYR A 237 -36.66 -13.67 -14.22
C TYR A 237 -37.08 -12.23 -14.52
N PRO A 238 -36.17 -11.37 -15.01
CA PRO A 238 -36.48 -9.95 -15.23
C PRO A 238 -37.59 -9.73 -16.27
N GLN A 239 -37.86 -10.72 -17.13
CA GLN A 239 -38.92 -10.69 -18.14
C GLN A 239 -40.24 -11.32 -17.67
N GLY A 240 -40.33 -11.75 -16.40
CA GLY A 240 -41.49 -12.42 -15.81
C GLY A 240 -41.28 -13.91 -15.59
N ALA A 241 -42.04 -14.49 -14.65
CA ALA A 241 -41.87 -15.88 -14.21
C ALA A 241 -42.19 -16.95 -15.27
N ASP A 242 -43.03 -16.62 -16.25
CA ASP A 242 -43.38 -17.51 -17.36
C ASP A 242 -42.39 -17.43 -18.55
N GLN A 243 -41.38 -16.56 -18.46
CA GLN A 243 -40.34 -16.40 -19.47
C GLN A 243 -39.09 -17.21 -19.10
N PRO A 244 -38.23 -17.56 -20.08
CA PRO A 244 -36.95 -18.20 -19.80
C PRO A 244 -36.12 -17.37 -18.80
N PRO A 245 -35.42 -18.03 -17.86
CA PRO A 245 -34.58 -17.31 -16.92
C PRO A 245 -33.41 -16.64 -17.63
N ASN A 246 -32.88 -15.56 -17.05
CA ASN A 246 -31.51 -15.16 -17.30
C ASN A 246 -30.60 -16.30 -16.81
N THR A 247 -29.93 -16.98 -17.74
CA THR A 247 -29.13 -18.19 -17.46
C THR A 247 -28.12 -17.96 -16.35
N GLU A 248 -27.36 -16.87 -16.44
CA GLU A 248 -26.24 -16.61 -15.55
C GLU A 248 -26.73 -16.33 -14.11
N ALA A 249 -27.79 -15.53 -13.97
CA ALA A 249 -28.42 -15.26 -12.68
C ALA A 249 -29.05 -16.53 -12.07
N ALA A 250 -29.76 -17.33 -12.87
CA ALA A 250 -30.36 -18.59 -12.41
C ALA A 250 -29.32 -19.62 -11.98
N ALA A 251 -28.25 -19.80 -12.77
CA ALA A 251 -27.14 -20.68 -12.42
C ALA A 251 -26.47 -20.24 -11.11
N ARG A 252 -26.21 -18.94 -10.95
CA ARG A 252 -25.63 -18.38 -9.73
C ARG A 252 -26.51 -18.62 -8.49
N LEU A 253 -27.81 -18.38 -8.59
CA LEU A 253 -28.73 -18.63 -7.47
C LEU A 253 -28.86 -20.14 -7.17
N ALA A 254 -28.84 -21.01 -8.18
CA ALA A 254 -28.87 -22.45 -8.01
C ALA A 254 -27.61 -22.97 -7.29
N LEU A 255 -26.43 -22.48 -7.70
CA LEU A 255 -25.17 -22.76 -7.02
C LEU A 255 -25.21 -22.27 -5.56
N LEU A 256 -25.70 -21.05 -5.31
CA LEU A 256 -25.87 -20.51 -3.96
C LEU A 256 -26.77 -21.40 -3.12
N ALA A 257 -27.93 -21.82 -3.64
CA ALA A 257 -28.85 -22.71 -2.95
C ALA A 257 -28.12 -23.98 -2.50
N LYS A 258 -27.34 -24.62 -3.38
CA LYS A 258 -26.53 -25.80 -3.02
C LYS A 258 -25.44 -25.49 -1.99
N ILE A 259 -24.76 -24.36 -2.09
CA ILE A 259 -23.71 -23.92 -1.13
C ILE A 259 -24.27 -23.78 0.29
N VAL A 260 -25.48 -23.21 0.43
CA VAL A 260 -26.15 -23.01 1.73
C VAL A 260 -27.07 -24.17 2.13
N GLY A 261 -27.05 -25.28 1.40
CA GLY A 261 -27.85 -26.48 1.71
C GLY A 261 -29.36 -26.33 1.49
N LYS A 262 -29.78 -25.46 0.57
CA LYS A 262 -31.16 -25.30 0.09
C LYS A 262 -31.36 -26.03 -1.24
N ASP A 263 -32.62 -26.24 -1.61
CA ASP A 263 -32.99 -26.87 -2.88
C ASP A 263 -33.03 -25.81 -4.00
N PRO A 264 -32.23 -25.93 -5.07
CA PRO A 264 -32.30 -25.02 -6.22
C PRO A 264 -33.58 -25.18 -7.05
N ARG A 265 -34.37 -26.24 -6.84
CA ARG A 265 -35.69 -26.41 -7.46
C ARG A 265 -36.81 -25.66 -6.74
N ASP A 266 -36.53 -25.16 -5.54
CA ASP A 266 -37.43 -24.32 -4.75
C ASP A 266 -36.62 -23.19 -4.09
N PHE A 267 -36.10 -22.30 -4.94
CA PHE A 267 -35.37 -21.13 -4.48
C PHE A 267 -36.13 -19.86 -4.89
N GLY A 268 -36.61 -19.10 -3.90
CA GLY A 268 -37.40 -17.90 -4.14
C GLY A 268 -38.75 -18.16 -4.83
N GLY A 269 -39.27 -19.40 -4.74
CA GLY A 269 -40.49 -19.84 -5.41
C GLY A 269 -40.30 -20.28 -6.86
N HIS A 270 -39.05 -20.48 -7.32
CA HIS A 270 -38.73 -20.87 -8.70
C HIS A 270 -37.93 -22.17 -8.77
N ASP A 271 -38.21 -22.97 -9.80
CA ASP A 271 -37.37 -24.10 -10.20
C ASP A 271 -36.27 -23.61 -11.14
N LEU A 272 -35.13 -23.23 -10.56
CA LEU A 272 -33.99 -22.71 -11.32
C LEU A 272 -33.37 -23.80 -12.21
N ILE A 273 -33.43 -25.07 -11.80
CA ILE A 273 -32.85 -26.19 -12.53
C ILE A 273 -33.73 -26.57 -13.72
N GLY A 274 -35.03 -26.68 -13.51
CA GLY A 274 -36.01 -26.86 -14.58
C GLY A 274 -35.97 -25.71 -15.59
N GLY A 275 -35.83 -24.47 -15.10
CA GLY A 275 -35.68 -23.28 -15.95
C GLY A 275 -34.44 -23.33 -16.84
N LEU A 276 -33.27 -23.74 -16.30
CA LEU A 276 -32.04 -23.91 -17.08
C LEU A 276 -32.18 -25.01 -18.14
N LEU A 277 -32.76 -26.17 -17.78
CA LEU A 277 -32.99 -27.26 -18.74
C LEU A 277 -33.93 -26.85 -19.89
N ALA A 278 -34.99 -26.10 -19.58
CA ALA A 278 -35.92 -25.59 -20.58
C ALA A 278 -35.31 -24.50 -21.47
N ALA A 279 -34.24 -23.85 -21.01
CA ALA A 279 -33.53 -22.80 -21.75
C ALA A 279 -32.50 -23.34 -22.76
N VAL A 280 -32.27 -24.65 -22.84
CA VAL A 280 -31.29 -25.22 -23.78
C VAL A 280 -31.74 -24.99 -25.22
N CYS A 281 -30.89 -24.35 -26.00
CA CYS A 281 -31.12 -24.04 -27.39
C CYS A 281 -31.09 -25.32 -28.24
N PRO A 282 -32.16 -25.59 -29.01
CA PRO A 282 -32.20 -26.71 -29.94
C PRO A 282 -31.29 -26.47 -31.15
N GLU A 283 -31.15 -27.48 -32.01
CA GLU A 283 -30.56 -27.30 -33.34
C GLU A 283 -31.35 -26.24 -34.14
N PRO A 284 -30.68 -25.23 -34.73
CA PRO A 284 -31.37 -24.17 -35.44
C PRO A 284 -32.05 -24.70 -36.70
N ALA A 285 -33.32 -24.35 -36.90
CA ALA A 285 -34.02 -24.60 -38.16
C ALA A 285 -33.44 -23.71 -39.27
N PRO A 286 -33.28 -24.19 -40.51
CA PRO A 286 -32.75 -23.39 -41.61
C PRO A 286 -33.54 -22.08 -41.79
N GLY A 287 -32.86 -20.93 -41.64
CA GLY A 287 -33.42 -19.60 -41.94
C GLY A 287 -34.15 -18.89 -40.79
N ALA A 288 -34.18 -19.44 -39.58
CA ALA A 288 -34.80 -18.80 -38.40
C ALA A 288 -33.90 -18.92 -37.16
N PRO A 289 -32.94 -17.98 -36.95
CA PRO A 289 -32.15 -17.96 -35.72
C PRO A 289 -33.07 -17.67 -34.52
N GLN A 290 -32.95 -18.49 -33.49
CA GLN A 290 -33.73 -18.32 -32.26
C GLN A 290 -33.12 -17.20 -31.41
N GLU A 291 -33.95 -16.25 -30.98
CA GLU A 291 -33.51 -15.13 -30.14
C GLU A 291 -32.86 -15.64 -28.84
N GLY A 292 -31.66 -15.14 -28.55
CA GLY A 292 -30.87 -15.54 -27.39
C GLY A 292 -30.04 -16.82 -27.54
N CYS A 293 -29.99 -17.42 -28.73
CA CYS A 293 -29.15 -18.58 -29.05
C CYS A 293 -28.11 -18.24 -30.12
N SER A 294 -26.83 -18.54 -29.91
CA SER A 294 -25.79 -18.41 -30.94
C SER A 294 -25.47 -19.74 -31.63
N ALA A 295 -25.68 -20.87 -30.94
CA ALA A 295 -25.57 -22.23 -31.47
C ALA A 295 -26.45 -23.23 -30.69
N ALA A 296 -26.60 -24.43 -31.25
CA ALA A 296 -27.21 -25.55 -30.55
C ALA A 296 -26.42 -25.92 -29.29
N GLY A 297 -27.14 -26.20 -28.20
CA GLY A 297 -26.57 -26.51 -26.88
C GLY A 297 -26.27 -25.28 -26.02
N ASP A 298 -26.37 -24.05 -26.53
CA ASP A 298 -26.32 -22.87 -25.67
C ASP A 298 -27.45 -22.90 -24.64
N PHE A 299 -27.23 -22.36 -23.45
CA PHE A 299 -28.35 -21.91 -22.64
C PHE A 299 -28.81 -20.54 -23.16
N ARG A 300 -30.11 -20.40 -23.43
CA ARG A 300 -30.67 -19.17 -24.01
C ARG A 300 -30.35 -17.95 -23.17
N GLY A 301 -29.66 -16.98 -23.77
CA GLY A 301 -29.28 -15.73 -23.11
C GLY A 301 -28.04 -15.84 -22.23
N ALA A 302 -27.30 -16.96 -22.26
CA ALA A 302 -26.02 -17.09 -21.56
C ALA A 302 -25.01 -16.02 -22.02
N GLY A 303 -24.82 -15.88 -23.33
CA GLY A 303 -23.97 -14.84 -23.95
C GLY A 303 -22.46 -14.97 -23.70
N THR A 304 -22.04 -15.60 -22.60
CA THR A 304 -20.64 -15.77 -22.18
C THR A 304 -20.31 -17.22 -21.86
N THR A 305 -19.03 -17.56 -21.95
CA THR A 305 -18.47 -18.87 -21.58
C THR A 305 -18.64 -19.14 -20.08
N GLU A 306 -18.48 -18.12 -19.23
CA GLU A 306 -18.77 -18.22 -17.79
C GLU A 306 -20.22 -18.63 -17.54
N ALA A 307 -21.19 -17.98 -18.18
CA ALA A 307 -22.60 -18.30 -18.01
C ALA A 307 -22.94 -19.73 -18.45
N GLN A 308 -22.40 -20.16 -19.60
CA GLN A 308 -22.57 -21.53 -20.11
C GLN A 308 -21.97 -22.56 -19.14
N ALA A 309 -20.74 -22.34 -18.67
CA ALA A 309 -20.06 -23.23 -17.73
C ALA A 309 -20.77 -23.28 -16.37
N MET A 310 -21.18 -22.13 -15.80
CA MET A 310 -21.91 -22.08 -14.54
C MET A 310 -23.26 -22.81 -14.60
N ALA A 311 -23.96 -22.77 -15.74
CA ALA A 311 -25.20 -23.52 -15.92
C ALA A 311 -24.96 -25.03 -15.88
N VAL A 312 -23.90 -25.53 -16.55
CA VAL A 312 -23.49 -26.94 -16.45
C VAL A 312 -23.16 -27.31 -15.00
N LEU A 313 -22.37 -26.48 -14.30
CA LEU A 313 -22.03 -26.70 -12.89
C LEU A 313 -23.27 -26.73 -11.98
N ALA A 314 -24.25 -25.85 -12.22
CA ALA A 314 -25.48 -25.80 -11.46
C ALA A 314 -26.31 -27.09 -11.63
N LEU A 315 -26.42 -27.61 -12.86
CA LEU A 315 -27.10 -28.88 -13.15
C LEU A 315 -26.41 -30.05 -12.45
N VAL A 316 -25.09 -30.18 -12.60
CA VAL A 316 -24.30 -31.24 -11.96
C VAL A 316 -24.46 -31.19 -10.44
N ARG A 317 -24.35 -30.00 -9.82
CA ARG A 317 -24.53 -29.85 -8.36
C ARG A 317 -25.96 -30.11 -7.89
N ALA A 318 -26.95 -29.98 -8.77
CA ALA A 318 -28.33 -30.34 -8.49
C ALA A 318 -28.63 -31.84 -8.67
N GLY A 319 -27.60 -32.64 -9.02
CA GLY A 319 -27.72 -34.07 -9.30
C GLY A 319 -28.41 -34.36 -10.63
N VAL A 320 -28.31 -33.43 -11.59
CA VAL A 320 -28.86 -33.56 -12.94
C VAL A 320 -27.71 -33.78 -13.91
N GLU A 321 -27.85 -34.78 -14.77
CA GLU A 321 -26.96 -34.97 -15.89
C GLU A 321 -27.13 -33.79 -16.88
N PRO A 322 -26.09 -32.98 -17.12
CA PRO A 322 -26.21 -31.84 -18.02
C PRO A 322 -26.47 -32.33 -19.46
N PRO A 323 -27.26 -31.60 -20.27
CA PRO A 323 -27.47 -31.94 -21.67
C PRO A 323 -26.13 -32.06 -22.40
N GLU A 324 -25.91 -33.20 -23.07
CA GLU A 324 -24.64 -33.48 -23.78
C GLU A 324 -24.31 -32.38 -24.78
N SER A 325 -25.32 -31.87 -25.51
CA SER A 325 -25.15 -30.76 -26.45
C SER A 325 -24.63 -29.48 -25.81
N ALA A 326 -24.99 -29.21 -24.56
CA ALA A 326 -24.55 -28.04 -23.81
C ALA A 326 -23.13 -28.16 -23.27
N VAL A 327 -22.70 -29.38 -22.92
CA VAL A 327 -21.30 -29.66 -22.55
C VAL A 327 -20.40 -29.65 -23.79
N ALA A 328 -20.83 -30.31 -24.86
CA ALA A 328 -20.14 -30.31 -26.15
C ALA A 328 -20.04 -28.91 -26.77
N ARG A 329 -20.92 -27.98 -26.40
CA ARG A 329 -20.84 -26.58 -26.83
C ARG A 329 -19.57 -25.88 -26.32
N LEU A 330 -19.12 -26.21 -25.12
CA LEU A 330 -17.93 -25.62 -24.50
C LEU A 330 -16.65 -25.99 -25.27
N THR A 331 -16.59 -27.20 -25.84
CA THR A 331 -15.45 -27.68 -26.66
C THR A 331 -15.47 -27.13 -28.09
N ARG A 332 -16.32 -26.13 -28.39
CA ARG A 332 -16.42 -25.47 -29.70
C ARG A 332 -16.23 -23.96 -29.58
N LEU A 333 -15.57 -23.52 -28.51
CA LEU A 333 -15.28 -22.12 -28.20
C LEU A 333 -13.81 -21.77 -28.43
N ASP A 334 -13.08 -22.64 -29.14
CA ASP A 334 -11.67 -22.43 -29.48
C ASP A 334 -11.49 -21.20 -30.36
N CYS A 335 -10.47 -20.40 -30.04
CA CYS A 335 -10.10 -19.24 -30.82
C CYS A 335 -9.01 -19.54 -31.86
N PRO A 336 -9.08 -18.93 -33.07
CA PRO A 336 -7.97 -18.96 -34.02
C PRO A 336 -6.72 -18.31 -33.40
N GLY A 337 -5.69 -19.11 -33.10
CA GLY A 337 -4.49 -18.66 -32.39
C GLY A 337 -4.27 -19.33 -31.02
N GLY A 338 -5.24 -20.13 -30.56
CA GLY A 338 -5.20 -20.80 -29.25
C GLY A 338 -6.01 -20.03 -28.19
N GLY A 339 -6.39 -20.72 -27.10
CA GLY A 339 -7.29 -20.12 -26.12
C GLY A 339 -8.76 -20.36 -26.43
N HIS A 340 -9.60 -20.00 -25.46
CA HIS A 340 -11.06 -20.00 -25.62
C HIS A 340 -11.61 -18.58 -25.43
N GLY A 341 -12.63 -18.23 -26.20
CA GLY A 341 -13.24 -16.90 -26.13
C GLY A 341 -14.14 -16.74 -24.91
N SER A 342 -14.23 -15.54 -24.34
CA SER A 342 -15.15 -15.23 -23.24
C SER A 342 -16.61 -15.10 -23.68
N MET A 343 -16.85 -14.80 -24.96
CA MET A 343 -18.18 -14.65 -25.56
C MET A 343 -18.61 -15.92 -26.31
N LEU A 344 -19.91 -16.26 -26.25
CA LEU A 344 -20.46 -17.37 -27.02
C LEU A 344 -20.66 -16.97 -28.49
N ASN A 345 -19.56 -16.92 -29.24
CA ASN A 345 -19.60 -16.62 -30.67
C ASN A 345 -20.10 -17.83 -31.48
N PRO A 346 -20.78 -17.61 -32.61
CA PRO A 346 -21.08 -18.68 -33.56
C PRO A 346 -19.80 -19.43 -33.99
N PRO A 347 -19.86 -20.75 -34.22
CA PRO A 347 -18.69 -21.54 -34.59
C PRO A 347 -17.93 -20.94 -35.79
N GLY A 348 -16.60 -20.84 -35.67
CA GLY A 348 -15.72 -20.36 -36.73
C GLY A 348 -15.60 -18.83 -36.84
N GLN A 349 -16.24 -18.06 -35.97
CA GLN A 349 -15.97 -16.62 -35.87
C GLN A 349 -14.68 -16.33 -35.09
N TYR A 350 -14.06 -15.18 -35.38
CA TYR A 350 -12.88 -14.72 -34.67
C TYR A 350 -13.19 -14.46 -33.19
N CYS A 351 -12.29 -14.86 -32.31
CA CYS A 351 -12.28 -14.49 -30.89
C CYS A 351 -10.85 -14.35 -30.40
N ASP A 352 -10.68 -13.58 -29.32
CA ASP A 352 -9.42 -13.51 -28.59
C ASP A 352 -9.45 -14.55 -27.46
N GLY A 353 -8.37 -15.32 -27.32
CA GLY A 353 -8.25 -16.32 -26.27
C GLY A 353 -8.12 -15.68 -24.89
N GLU A 354 -8.85 -16.19 -23.90
CA GLU A 354 -8.81 -15.74 -22.51
C GLU A 354 -8.60 -16.93 -21.57
N PRO A 355 -7.53 -16.95 -20.74
CA PRO A 355 -7.27 -18.10 -19.86
C PRO A 355 -8.38 -18.31 -18.81
N ALA A 356 -9.13 -17.27 -18.46
CA ALA A 356 -10.30 -17.39 -17.58
C ALA A 356 -11.42 -18.23 -18.23
N ALA A 357 -11.65 -18.07 -19.54
CA ALA A 357 -12.61 -18.88 -20.28
C ALA A 357 -12.14 -20.34 -20.38
N THR A 358 -10.85 -20.57 -20.66
CA THR A 358 -10.22 -21.90 -20.63
C THR A 358 -10.41 -22.57 -19.26
N ALA A 359 -10.24 -21.84 -18.15
CA ALA A 359 -10.44 -22.38 -16.81
C ALA A 359 -11.92 -22.71 -16.51
N TRP A 360 -12.88 -21.87 -16.93
CA TRP A 360 -14.31 -22.17 -16.80
C TRP A 360 -14.72 -23.44 -17.56
N ILE A 361 -14.22 -23.61 -18.78
CA ILE A 361 -14.47 -24.80 -19.61
C ILE A 361 -13.90 -26.04 -18.94
N ALA A 362 -12.65 -25.99 -18.48
CA ALA A 362 -12.02 -27.10 -17.78
C ALA A 362 -12.81 -27.52 -16.53
N LEU A 363 -13.29 -26.57 -15.73
CA LEU A 363 -14.10 -26.89 -14.54
C LEU A 363 -15.43 -27.56 -14.91
N ALA A 364 -16.11 -27.08 -15.95
CA ALA A 364 -17.38 -27.64 -16.40
C ALA A 364 -17.22 -29.03 -17.03
N LEU A 365 -16.17 -29.25 -17.84
CA LEU A 365 -15.85 -30.57 -18.40
C LEU A 365 -15.49 -31.56 -17.30
N HIS A 366 -14.69 -31.13 -16.32
CA HIS A 366 -14.37 -31.94 -15.14
C HIS A 366 -15.62 -32.31 -14.33
N ALA A 367 -16.55 -31.37 -14.15
CA ALA A 367 -17.80 -31.60 -13.44
C ALA A 367 -18.76 -32.54 -14.18
N ALA A 368 -18.90 -32.38 -15.50
CA ALA A 368 -19.81 -33.17 -16.31
C ALA A 368 -19.34 -34.62 -16.50
N GLY A 369 -18.02 -34.83 -16.63
CA GLY A 369 -17.44 -36.12 -16.97
C GLY A 369 -17.71 -36.55 -18.42
N GLY A 370 -17.02 -37.59 -18.91
CA GLY A 370 -17.23 -38.14 -20.26
C GLY A 370 -16.52 -37.40 -21.40
N PHE A 371 -15.77 -36.33 -21.10
CA PHE A 371 -15.01 -35.51 -22.06
C PHE A 371 -13.51 -35.51 -21.75
N ASP A 372 -12.94 -36.64 -21.32
CA ASP A 372 -11.57 -36.72 -20.77
C ASP A 372 -10.49 -36.20 -21.74
N GLY A 373 -10.65 -36.46 -23.05
CA GLY A 373 -9.73 -35.95 -24.08
C GLY A 373 -9.75 -34.42 -24.18
N ALA A 374 -10.94 -33.83 -24.30
CA ALA A 374 -11.09 -32.39 -24.36
C ALA A 374 -10.62 -31.72 -23.06
N LEU A 375 -10.95 -32.29 -21.90
CA LEU A 375 -10.47 -31.80 -20.60
C LEU A 375 -8.94 -31.81 -20.52
N ALA A 376 -8.28 -32.88 -20.98
CA ALA A 376 -6.83 -32.96 -20.98
C ALA A 376 -6.21 -31.88 -21.86
N GLU A 377 -6.75 -31.65 -23.06
CA GLU A 377 -6.30 -30.59 -23.97
C GLU A 377 -6.49 -29.19 -23.35
N THR A 378 -7.67 -28.90 -22.79
CA THR A 378 -7.95 -27.63 -22.11
C THR A 378 -7.02 -27.39 -20.91
N LEU A 379 -6.72 -28.43 -20.13
CA LEU A 379 -5.81 -28.32 -18.98
C LEU A 379 -4.35 -28.09 -19.42
N GLU A 380 -3.88 -28.75 -20.47
CA GLU A 380 -2.53 -28.50 -21.00
C GLU A 380 -2.40 -27.07 -21.54
N GLU A 381 -3.44 -26.56 -22.20
CA GLU A 381 -3.48 -25.17 -22.65
C GLU A 381 -3.43 -24.18 -21.46
N LEU A 382 -4.23 -24.40 -20.42
CA LEU A 382 -4.23 -23.57 -19.21
C LEU A 382 -2.86 -23.57 -18.50
N LYS A 383 -2.21 -24.74 -18.41
CA LYS A 383 -0.88 -24.88 -17.82
C LYS A 383 0.20 -24.18 -18.65
N GLY A 384 0.06 -24.20 -19.98
CA GLY A 384 0.95 -23.49 -20.90
C GLY A 384 0.88 -21.97 -20.75
N GLN A 385 -0.28 -21.45 -20.34
CA GLN A 385 -0.50 -20.02 -20.11
C GLN A 385 -0.05 -19.53 -18.73
N GLN A 386 0.24 -20.42 -17.79
CA GLN A 386 0.74 -20.07 -16.45
C GLN A 386 2.22 -19.67 -16.49
N ARG A 387 2.52 -18.46 -16.02
CA ARG A 387 3.86 -17.90 -15.92
C ARG A 387 4.68 -18.59 -14.82
N ALA A 388 6.00 -18.39 -14.87
CA ALA A 388 6.94 -18.98 -13.91
C ALA A 388 6.66 -18.58 -12.45
N ASP A 389 6.11 -17.39 -12.22
CA ASP A 389 5.73 -16.88 -10.90
C ASP A 389 4.35 -17.40 -10.43
N GLY A 390 3.68 -18.24 -11.22
CA GLY A 390 2.38 -18.83 -10.91
C GLY A 390 1.17 -18.05 -11.45
N SER A 391 1.39 -16.86 -12.00
CA SER A 391 0.32 -15.97 -12.48
C SER A 391 -0.15 -16.28 -13.88
N LEU A 392 -1.37 -15.83 -14.21
CA LEU A 392 -1.93 -15.89 -15.55
C LEU A 392 -2.31 -14.48 -16.03
N PRO A 393 -2.15 -14.19 -17.34
CA PRO A 393 -2.61 -12.93 -17.93
C PRO A 393 -4.13 -12.89 -18.08
N GLY A 394 -4.70 -11.72 -18.39
CA GLY A 394 -6.11 -11.61 -18.78
C GLY A 394 -6.43 -12.13 -20.18
N TYR A 395 -5.45 -12.15 -21.09
CA TYR A 395 -5.59 -12.64 -22.47
C TYR A 395 -4.43 -13.57 -22.85
N THR A 396 -4.69 -14.54 -23.71
CA THR A 396 -3.69 -15.46 -24.26
C THR A 396 -2.58 -14.67 -24.95
N ASP A 397 -1.32 -15.12 -24.79
CA ASP A 397 -0.10 -14.49 -25.28
C ASP A 397 0.21 -13.06 -24.79
N SER A 398 -0.58 -12.51 -23.87
CA SER A 398 -0.32 -11.19 -23.33
C SER A 398 0.93 -11.17 -22.42
N THR A 399 1.84 -10.25 -22.70
CA THR A 399 2.98 -9.93 -21.83
C THR A 399 2.66 -8.85 -20.79
N ASN A 400 1.40 -8.37 -20.72
CA ASN A 400 0.96 -7.30 -19.83
C ASN A 400 0.79 -7.79 -18.36
N ALA A 401 0.33 -6.92 -17.47
CA ALA A 401 0.11 -7.25 -16.06
C ALA A 401 -0.73 -8.53 -15.90
N ALA A 402 -0.39 -9.33 -14.88
CA ALA A 402 -1.14 -10.54 -14.56
C ALA A 402 -2.50 -10.20 -13.91
N ASP A 403 -3.47 -11.08 -14.12
CA ASP A 403 -4.86 -10.90 -13.71
C ASP A 403 -5.20 -11.79 -12.50
N VAL A 404 -5.79 -11.19 -11.48
CA VAL A 404 -6.10 -11.85 -10.20
C VAL A 404 -7.25 -12.84 -10.35
N THR A 405 -8.30 -12.47 -11.09
CA THR A 405 -9.49 -13.32 -11.29
C THR A 405 -9.11 -14.61 -12.01
N THR A 406 -8.34 -14.46 -13.08
CA THR A 406 -7.86 -15.54 -13.94
C THR A 406 -6.90 -16.46 -13.18
N THR A 407 -5.94 -15.88 -12.45
CA THR A 407 -4.99 -16.66 -11.64
C THR A 407 -5.71 -17.44 -10.55
N ALA A 408 -6.69 -16.83 -9.88
CA ALA A 408 -7.49 -17.48 -8.85
C ALA A 408 -8.34 -18.62 -9.40
N LEU A 409 -9.04 -18.41 -10.51
CA LEU A 409 -9.85 -19.45 -11.14
C LEU A 409 -8.98 -20.61 -11.63
N ALA A 410 -7.85 -20.33 -12.28
CA ALA A 410 -6.92 -21.37 -12.70
C ALA A 410 -6.37 -22.19 -11.52
N ALA A 411 -6.03 -21.53 -10.41
CA ALA A 411 -5.57 -22.23 -9.20
C ALA A 411 -6.66 -23.16 -8.61
N GLN A 412 -7.93 -22.77 -8.66
CA GLN A 412 -9.05 -23.63 -8.25
C GLN A 412 -9.15 -24.87 -9.15
N VAL A 413 -9.15 -24.67 -10.48
CA VAL A 413 -9.29 -25.74 -11.47
C VAL A 413 -8.13 -26.72 -11.40
N LEU A 414 -6.89 -26.22 -11.41
CA LEU A 414 -5.69 -27.06 -11.33
C LEU A 414 -5.68 -27.89 -10.04
N ARG A 415 -6.15 -27.33 -8.92
CA ARG A 415 -6.30 -28.08 -7.68
C ARG A 415 -7.37 -29.17 -7.79
N ALA A 416 -8.55 -28.84 -8.34
CA ALA A 416 -9.66 -29.77 -8.52
C ALA A 416 -9.27 -30.96 -9.42
N THR A 417 -8.44 -30.72 -10.43
CA THR A 417 -7.96 -31.74 -11.37
C THR A 417 -6.63 -32.40 -10.96
N GLY A 418 -6.11 -32.09 -9.77
CA GLY A 418 -4.98 -32.81 -9.16
C GLY A 418 -3.58 -32.20 -9.34
N ASP A 419 -3.42 -31.09 -10.06
CA ASP A 419 -2.14 -30.37 -10.22
C ASP A 419 -1.93 -29.36 -9.08
N LYS A 420 -1.66 -29.90 -7.88
CA LYS A 420 -1.50 -29.11 -6.66
C LYS A 420 -0.32 -28.14 -6.73
N ALA A 421 0.78 -28.55 -7.36
CA ALA A 421 1.99 -27.74 -7.41
C ALA A 421 1.78 -26.42 -8.18
N ARG A 422 1.09 -26.46 -9.33
CA ARG A 422 0.76 -25.26 -10.08
C ARG A 422 -0.32 -24.43 -9.40
N ALA A 423 -1.29 -25.07 -8.76
CA ALA A 423 -2.29 -24.39 -7.96
C ALA A 423 -1.66 -23.62 -6.77
N ASP A 424 -0.74 -24.25 -6.03
CA ASP A 424 -0.04 -23.65 -4.90
C ASP A 424 0.80 -22.44 -5.33
N LYS A 425 1.45 -22.50 -6.50
CA LYS A 425 2.14 -21.34 -7.09
C LYS A 425 1.20 -20.17 -7.39
N GLY A 426 0.03 -20.45 -7.97
CA GLY A 426 -0.99 -19.43 -8.21
C GLY A 426 -1.51 -18.81 -6.90
N VAL A 427 -1.76 -19.62 -5.88
CA VAL A 427 -2.17 -19.14 -4.54
C VAL A 427 -1.09 -18.30 -3.87
N ALA A 428 0.19 -18.70 -3.97
CA ALA A 428 1.31 -17.94 -3.41
C ALA A 428 1.44 -16.57 -4.09
N TRP A 429 1.26 -16.52 -5.42
CA TRP A 429 1.24 -15.26 -6.15
C TRP A 429 0.10 -14.34 -5.72
N LEU A 430 -1.11 -14.90 -5.55
CA LEU A 430 -2.30 -14.18 -5.08
C LEU A 430 -2.10 -13.66 -3.65
N ALA A 431 -1.53 -14.46 -2.76
CA ALA A 431 -1.28 -14.05 -1.37
C ALA A 431 -0.40 -12.78 -1.29
N GLY A 432 0.55 -12.60 -2.21
CA GLY A 432 1.34 -11.37 -2.34
C GLY A 432 0.56 -10.13 -2.80
N ARG A 433 -0.70 -10.28 -3.23
CA ARG A 433 -1.58 -9.23 -3.76
C ARG A 433 -2.82 -8.96 -2.92
N GLN A 434 -2.96 -9.67 -1.80
CA GLN A 434 -4.06 -9.43 -0.90
C GLN A 434 -3.84 -8.12 -0.14
N PHE A 435 -4.80 -7.20 -0.24
CA PHE A 435 -4.75 -5.93 0.49
C PHE A 435 -4.71 -6.18 2.01
N PRO A 436 -4.18 -5.25 2.82
CA PRO A 436 -4.11 -5.42 4.27
C PRO A 436 -5.45 -5.80 4.93
N LEU A 437 -6.55 -5.21 4.44
CA LEU A 437 -7.92 -5.49 4.93
C LEU A 437 -8.53 -6.79 4.39
N GLY A 438 -7.92 -7.43 3.39
CA GLY A 438 -8.26 -8.79 2.95
C GLY A 438 -8.84 -8.92 1.54
N GLY A 439 -9.30 -7.82 0.93
CA GLY A 439 -9.79 -7.82 -0.45
C GLY A 439 -8.66 -7.90 -1.50
N PHE A 440 -9.07 -8.03 -2.76
CA PHE A 440 -8.19 -8.12 -3.94
C PHE A 440 -8.64 -7.14 -5.02
N SER A 441 -7.72 -6.65 -5.85
CA SER A 441 -8.00 -5.84 -7.05
C SER A 441 -7.91 -6.69 -8.33
N SER A 442 -8.31 -6.16 -9.49
CA SER A 442 -8.38 -6.92 -10.75
C SER A 442 -7.01 -7.35 -11.26
N ASP A 443 -6.03 -6.44 -11.16
CA ASP A 443 -4.67 -6.62 -11.69
C ASP A 443 -3.66 -5.88 -10.80
N GLU A 444 -2.38 -6.03 -11.12
CA GLU A 444 -1.24 -5.49 -10.36
C GLU A 444 -1.22 -3.95 -10.26
N LEU A 445 -1.97 -3.24 -11.11
CA LEU A 445 -2.00 -1.77 -11.18
C LEU A 445 -3.27 -1.18 -10.54
N ALA A 446 -4.27 -2.00 -10.25
CA ALA A 446 -5.54 -1.57 -9.66
C ALA A 446 -5.39 -1.27 -8.15
N LEU A 447 -5.77 -0.05 -7.75
CA LEU A 447 -5.47 0.55 -6.44
C LEU A 447 -6.51 0.30 -5.33
N GLU A 448 -7.64 -0.32 -5.67
CA GLU A 448 -8.72 -0.63 -4.72
C GLU A 448 -9.17 -2.09 -4.82
N PRO A 449 -9.53 -2.72 -3.70
CA PRO A 449 -10.11 -4.05 -3.74
C PRO A 449 -11.57 -4.03 -4.22
N HIS A 450 -11.93 -5.01 -5.05
CA HIS A 450 -13.27 -5.21 -5.60
C HIS A 450 -13.79 -6.62 -5.32
N LEU A 451 -15.11 -6.78 -5.25
CA LEU A 451 -15.74 -8.09 -5.00
C LEU A 451 -15.49 -9.09 -6.14
N TYR A 452 -15.40 -8.61 -7.39
CA TYR A 452 -15.13 -9.44 -8.57
C TYR A 452 -13.87 -10.31 -8.45
N PRO A 453 -12.68 -9.76 -8.16
CA PRO A 453 -11.46 -10.53 -7.93
C PRO A 453 -11.35 -11.14 -6.52
N THR A 454 -12.02 -10.56 -5.51
CA THR A 454 -11.95 -11.07 -4.13
C THR A 454 -12.65 -12.43 -3.97
N GLU A 455 -13.78 -12.63 -4.65
CA GLU A 455 -14.54 -13.88 -4.60
C GLU A 455 -13.73 -15.10 -5.05
N PRO A 456 -13.20 -15.16 -6.29
CA PRO A 456 -12.43 -16.32 -6.74
C PRO A 456 -11.12 -16.47 -5.95
N ALA A 457 -10.49 -15.38 -5.50
CA ALA A 457 -9.30 -15.46 -4.65
C ALA A 457 -9.60 -16.07 -3.27
N ALA A 458 -10.76 -15.77 -2.68
CA ALA A 458 -11.22 -16.39 -1.44
C ALA A 458 -11.47 -17.89 -1.61
N LEU A 459 -12.06 -18.32 -2.74
CA LEU A 459 -12.25 -19.74 -3.07
C LEU A 459 -10.91 -20.46 -3.25
N ALA A 460 -9.98 -19.87 -4.02
CA ALA A 460 -8.63 -20.40 -4.24
C ALA A 460 -7.87 -20.56 -2.92
N GLY A 461 -7.92 -19.53 -2.06
CA GLY A 461 -7.30 -19.54 -0.73
C GLY A 461 -7.93 -20.57 0.22
N ALA A 462 -9.23 -20.84 0.09
CA ALA A 462 -9.91 -21.89 0.84
C ALA A 462 -9.68 -23.29 0.25
N GLY A 463 -8.91 -23.41 -0.84
CA GLY A 463 -8.63 -24.67 -1.51
C GLY A 463 -9.90 -25.32 -2.09
N THR A 464 -10.86 -24.52 -2.52
CA THR A 464 -12.16 -24.97 -3.04
C THR A 464 -12.50 -24.29 -4.36
N ASP A 465 -13.61 -24.69 -4.96
CA ASP A 465 -14.10 -24.23 -6.26
C ASP A 465 -15.64 -24.22 -6.24
N LEU A 466 -16.30 -23.65 -7.25
CA LEU A 466 -17.77 -23.59 -7.27
C LEU A 466 -18.45 -24.96 -7.46
N LEU A 467 -17.76 -26.02 -7.87
CA LEU A 467 -18.31 -27.38 -7.89
C LEU A 467 -18.41 -27.94 -6.47
N ASN A 468 -17.39 -27.69 -5.65
CA ASN A 468 -17.20 -28.31 -4.33
C ASN A 468 -17.51 -27.40 -3.14
N LEU A 469 -17.70 -26.09 -3.35
CA LEU A 469 -17.93 -25.13 -2.28
C LEU A 469 -19.20 -25.48 -1.49
N VAL A 470 -19.04 -25.67 -0.19
CA VAL A 470 -20.14 -25.86 0.75
C VAL A 470 -19.88 -24.96 1.95
N ALA A 471 -20.91 -24.27 2.45
CA ALA A 471 -20.78 -23.52 3.69
C ALA A 471 -20.58 -24.52 4.85
N LYS A 472 -19.32 -24.69 5.28
CA LYS A 472 -18.94 -25.55 6.41
C LYS A 472 -19.06 -24.76 7.71
N VAL A 473 -19.19 -25.46 8.84
CA VAL A 473 -18.96 -24.84 10.15
C VAL A 473 -17.45 -24.71 10.31
N ILE A 474 -16.93 -23.48 10.33
CA ILE A 474 -15.50 -23.21 10.54
C ILE A 474 -15.30 -22.95 12.04
N PRO A 475 -14.44 -23.73 12.74
CA PRO A 475 -14.15 -23.48 14.15
C PRO A 475 -13.59 -22.08 14.40
N ALA A 476 -13.98 -21.47 15.51
CA ALA A 476 -13.29 -20.29 16.05
C ALA A 476 -11.85 -20.67 16.45
N ASP A 477 -10.88 -19.78 16.23
CA ASP A 477 -9.49 -20.04 16.64
C ASP A 477 -9.37 -20.20 18.15
N PRO A 478 -8.42 -21.01 18.64
CA PRO A 478 -7.99 -20.95 20.03
C PRO A 478 -7.44 -19.54 20.32
N GLU A 479 -7.93 -18.94 21.41
CA GLU A 479 -7.69 -17.56 21.82
C GLU A 479 -6.25 -17.07 21.61
N ASN A 480 -6.08 -16.14 20.66
CA ASN A 480 -4.99 -15.19 20.66
C ASN A 480 -5.46 -13.98 21.50
N PRO A 481 -4.73 -13.51 22.53
CA PRO A 481 -5.23 -12.45 23.40
C PRO A 481 -5.40 -11.13 22.61
N ALA A 482 -6.66 -10.74 22.45
CA ALA A 482 -7.15 -9.44 21.98
C ALA A 482 -6.88 -9.05 20.51
N GLU A 483 -7.59 -9.70 19.60
CA GLU A 483 -8.21 -8.97 18.48
C GLU A 483 -9.56 -8.41 18.95
N PRO A 484 -9.87 -7.12 18.79
CA PRO A 484 -11.13 -6.56 19.24
C PRO A 484 -12.28 -7.13 18.39
N GLY A 485 -13.15 -7.90 19.05
CA GLY A 485 -14.40 -8.39 18.51
C GLY A 485 -15.24 -7.25 17.91
N GLY A 486 -15.95 -7.58 16.83
CA GLY A 486 -16.79 -6.63 16.10
C GLY A 486 -17.81 -5.92 17.00
N PRO A 487 -18.17 -4.66 16.71
CA PRO A 487 -19.17 -3.96 17.48
C PRO A 487 -20.56 -4.58 17.25
N ASP A 488 -21.19 -4.96 18.35
CA ASP A 488 -22.60 -5.29 18.51
C ASP A 488 -23.48 -4.12 18.03
N PRO A 489 -24.53 -4.34 17.20
CA PRO A 489 -25.36 -3.28 16.67
C PRO A 489 -26.43 -2.86 17.70
N GLY A 490 -26.02 -2.11 18.72
CA GLY A 490 -26.96 -1.50 19.67
C GLY A 490 -26.41 -1.25 21.07
N GLY A 491 -25.51 -0.28 21.25
CA GLY A 491 -25.05 0.18 22.56
C GLY A 491 -24.23 1.47 22.43
N PRO A 492 -24.20 2.36 23.45
CA PRO A 492 -23.82 3.77 23.30
C PRO A 492 -22.37 3.91 22.82
N GLY A 493 -22.16 4.75 21.80
CA GLY A 493 -20.86 4.90 21.13
C GLY A 493 -19.71 5.29 22.07
N PRO A 494 -18.44 4.92 21.77
CA PRO A 494 -17.35 5.19 22.70
C PRO A 494 -16.75 6.59 22.48
N GLY A 495 -16.58 7.31 23.60
CA GLY A 495 -15.95 8.62 23.73
C GLY A 495 -14.41 8.67 23.56
N PRO A 496 -13.72 9.67 24.15
CA PRO A 496 -12.49 10.27 23.62
C PRO A 496 -11.23 9.40 23.77
N GLY A 497 -10.42 9.32 22.70
CA GLY A 497 -9.11 8.61 22.70
C GLY A 497 -8.68 7.94 21.38
N LYS A 498 -9.35 8.20 20.25
CA LYS A 498 -9.19 7.43 19.00
C LYS A 498 -8.38 8.11 17.87
N GLY A 499 -7.61 9.16 18.17
CA GLY A 499 -6.77 9.87 17.19
C GLY A 499 -5.30 9.46 17.26
N PRO A 500 -4.44 9.94 16.33
CA PRO A 500 -3.02 9.63 16.34
C PRO A 500 -2.30 10.14 17.59
N ASP A 501 -1.15 9.53 17.91
CA ASP A 501 -0.27 10.00 18.99
C ASP A 501 0.46 11.27 18.57
N LEU A 502 -0.13 12.41 18.91
CA LEU A 502 0.39 13.73 18.58
C LEU A 502 1.71 14.05 19.28
N LYS A 503 2.02 13.44 20.43
CA LYS A 503 3.32 13.66 21.09
C LYS A 503 4.43 12.97 20.29
N LYS A 504 4.15 11.76 19.81
CA LYS A 504 5.08 11.01 18.96
C LYS A 504 5.26 11.66 17.59
N GLY A 505 4.18 12.18 17.00
CA GLY A 505 4.24 12.95 15.76
C GLY A 505 5.08 14.23 15.90
N VAL A 506 4.91 14.95 17.00
CA VAL A 506 5.75 16.12 17.32
C VAL A 506 7.21 15.71 17.52
N ALA A 507 7.49 14.61 18.22
CA ALA A 507 8.85 14.11 18.39
C ALA A 507 9.53 13.73 17.06
N TYR A 508 8.78 13.15 16.11
CA TYR A 508 9.27 12.90 14.75
C TYR A 508 9.62 14.22 14.04
N LEU A 509 8.71 15.20 14.07
CA LEU A 509 8.87 16.49 13.40
C LEU A 509 10.02 17.33 13.97
N THR A 510 10.33 17.20 15.25
CA THR A 510 11.40 17.97 15.91
C THR A 510 12.72 17.21 16.04
N ALA A 511 12.77 15.96 15.58
CA ALA A 511 13.98 15.16 15.60
C ALA A 511 15.11 15.84 14.79
N PRO A 512 16.37 15.83 15.27
CA PRO A 512 17.50 16.44 14.57
C PRO A 512 17.72 15.95 13.14
N LYS A 513 17.33 14.70 12.85
CA LYS A 513 17.38 14.10 11.50
C LYS A 513 16.48 14.84 10.50
N GLN A 514 15.37 15.42 10.96
CA GLN A 514 14.42 16.15 10.12
C GLN A 514 14.65 17.65 10.20
N LEU A 515 14.68 18.19 11.42
CA LEU A 515 14.71 19.62 11.67
C LEU A 515 16.15 20.10 11.83
N VAL A 516 16.75 20.52 10.72
CA VAL A 516 18.14 20.95 10.63
C VAL A 516 18.40 22.09 11.62
N ARG A 517 19.37 21.88 12.51
CA ARG A 517 19.74 22.80 13.61
C ARG A 517 18.56 23.21 14.51
N GLY A 518 17.46 22.45 14.49
CA GLY A 518 16.23 22.80 15.19
C GLY A 518 15.48 24.01 14.60
N ARG A 519 15.71 24.37 13.33
CA ARG A 519 15.24 25.63 12.74
C ARG A 519 14.45 25.48 11.43
N TYR A 520 14.79 24.54 10.57
CA TYR A 520 14.12 24.39 9.27
C TYR A 520 14.19 22.96 8.73
N TYR A 521 13.28 22.61 7.83
CA TYR A 521 13.35 21.35 7.06
C TYR A 521 14.13 21.56 5.76
N PRO A 522 14.98 20.61 5.35
CA PRO A 522 15.79 20.76 4.15
C PRO A 522 15.00 20.33 2.90
N VAL A 523 15.36 20.90 1.75
CA VAL A 523 15.00 20.30 0.45
C VAL A 523 15.95 19.11 0.22
N PRO A 524 15.45 17.89 -0.04
CA PRO A 524 16.28 16.69 -0.19
C PRO A 524 17.44 16.89 -1.17
N GLY A 525 18.64 16.47 -0.77
CA GLY A 525 19.85 16.58 -1.60
C GLY A 525 20.47 17.99 -1.69
N THR A 526 20.00 18.96 -0.90
CA THR A 526 20.52 20.33 -0.91
C THR A 526 20.73 20.88 0.49
N GLN A 527 21.42 22.03 0.61
CA GLN A 527 21.53 22.78 1.87
C GLN A 527 20.41 23.84 2.03
N ARG A 528 19.40 23.77 1.17
CA ARG A 528 18.28 24.72 1.10
C ARG A 528 17.24 24.40 2.16
N ALA A 529 16.71 25.43 2.80
CA ALA A 529 15.46 25.30 3.56
C ALA A 529 14.25 25.18 2.61
N ASP A 530 13.35 24.25 2.90
CA ASP A 530 11.97 24.32 2.44
C ASP A 530 11.20 25.22 3.42
N PHE A 531 11.14 26.52 3.14
CA PHE A 531 10.46 27.50 3.99
C PHE A 531 8.96 27.22 4.12
N GLY A 532 8.33 26.73 3.05
CA GLY A 532 6.91 26.40 3.06
C GLY A 532 6.59 25.24 3.99
N LEU A 533 7.38 24.16 3.91
CA LEU A 533 7.28 23.00 4.81
C LEU A 533 7.70 23.34 6.24
N THR A 534 8.70 24.21 6.40
CA THR A 534 9.14 24.70 7.72
C THR A 534 8.01 25.42 8.44
N ILE A 535 7.22 26.23 7.71
CA ILE A 535 6.02 26.87 8.26
C ILE A 535 4.92 25.83 8.55
N ASP A 536 4.75 24.78 7.74
CA ASP A 536 3.78 23.71 8.03
C ASP A 536 4.10 22.98 9.34
N GLY A 537 5.37 22.65 9.60
CA GLY A 537 5.78 22.10 10.89
C GLY A 537 5.50 23.06 12.03
N ALA A 538 5.75 24.37 11.84
CA ALA A 538 5.42 25.37 12.85
C ALA A 538 3.90 25.42 13.16
N PHE A 539 3.04 25.29 12.16
CA PHE A 539 1.60 25.15 12.40
C PHE A 539 1.25 23.89 13.19
N ALA A 540 1.87 22.75 12.88
CA ALA A 540 1.67 21.50 13.61
C ALA A 540 2.07 21.62 15.09
N LEU A 541 3.22 22.25 15.36
CA LEU A 541 3.69 22.52 16.73
C LEU A 541 2.78 23.53 17.45
N ALA A 542 2.27 24.54 16.75
CA ALA A 542 1.35 25.52 17.33
C ALA A 542 0.00 24.89 17.71
N ALA A 543 -0.54 24.04 16.84
CA ALA A 543 -1.80 23.33 17.03
C ALA A 543 -1.74 22.41 18.24
N THR A 544 -0.67 21.63 18.38
CA THR A 544 -0.50 20.68 19.49
C THR A 544 0.00 21.34 20.78
N GLY A 545 0.89 22.33 20.69
CA GLY A 545 1.55 22.96 21.84
C GLY A 545 2.53 22.03 22.58
N HIS A 546 2.93 20.90 21.98
CA HIS A 546 3.77 19.90 22.64
C HIS A 546 5.27 20.22 22.62
N ASP A 547 5.74 21.15 21.77
CA ASP A 547 7.14 21.59 21.74
C ASP A 547 7.27 23.09 21.37
N ASN A 548 6.97 23.96 22.33
CA ASN A 548 7.04 25.41 22.11
C ASN A 548 8.48 25.93 21.95
N ALA A 549 9.48 25.20 22.43
CA ALA A 549 10.88 25.59 22.30
C ALA A 549 11.36 25.45 20.85
N LYS A 550 11.04 24.33 20.19
CA LYS A 550 11.32 24.14 18.76
C LYS A 550 10.46 25.02 17.87
N LEU A 551 9.19 25.22 18.21
CA LEU A 551 8.34 26.20 17.54
C LEU A 551 8.96 27.60 17.57
N ARG A 552 9.43 28.05 18.75
CA ARG A 552 10.15 29.32 18.88
C ARG A 552 11.42 29.34 18.01
N GLY A 553 12.21 28.28 18.01
CA GLY A 553 13.43 28.20 17.19
C GLY A 553 13.15 28.38 15.69
N ILE A 554 12.08 27.77 15.17
CA ILE A 554 11.63 27.95 13.79
C ILE A 554 11.18 29.39 13.54
N VAL A 555 10.31 29.93 14.41
CA VAL A 555 9.76 31.28 14.26
C VAL A 555 10.86 32.34 14.33
N ASP A 556 11.74 32.27 15.32
CA ASP A 556 12.84 33.22 15.48
C ASP A 556 13.82 33.15 14.29
N PHE A 557 14.06 31.96 13.73
CA PHE A 557 14.84 31.81 12.49
C PHE A 557 14.20 32.55 11.31
N LEU A 558 12.88 32.45 11.13
CA LEU A 558 12.16 33.12 10.04
C LEU A 558 12.07 34.63 10.27
N ASP A 559 11.77 35.04 11.50
CA ASP A 559 11.51 36.43 11.88
C ASP A 559 12.78 37.29 11.92
N GLN A 560 13.90 36.72 12.36
CA GLN A 560 15.17 37.45 12.49
C GLN A 560 16.01 37.42 11.20
N GLY A 561 15.42 37.05 10.07
CA GLY A 561 16.12 37.01 8.78
C GLY A 561 17.19 35.91 8.70
N GLY A 562 16.95 34.78 9.37
CA GLY A 562 17.82 33.62 9.36
C GLY A 562 18.08 33.11 7.95
N LYS A 563 19.32 32.65 7.74
CA LYS A 563 19.80 32.13 6.45
C LYS A 563 19.92 30.62 6.47
N ASP A 564 19.45 29.97 5.41
CA ASP A 564 19.74 28.56 5.17
C ASP A 564 21.21 28.34 4.76
N GLY A 565 21.60 27.08 4.48
CA GLY A 565 22.99 26.76 4.12
C GLY A 565 23.45 27.38 2.80
N GLU A 566 22.53 27.90 1.98
CA GLU A 566 22.84 28.64 0.75
C GLU A 566 22.67 30.17 0.90
N GLY A 567 22.49 30.66 2.12
CA GLY A 567 22.36 32.10 2.38
C GLY A 567 20.97 32.67 2.08
N ARG A 568 19.97 31.84 1.78
CA ARG A 568 18.61 32.28 1.45
C ARG A 568 17.80 32.54 2.71
N THR A 569 16.88 33.49 2.65
CA THR A 569 15.99 33.87 3.77
C THR A 569 14.53 33.62 3.40
N LEU A 570 13.61 33.89 4.34
CA LEU A 570 12.17 33.90 4.06
C LEU A 570 11.80 34.74 2.82
N HIS A 571 12.52 35.85 2.58
CA HIS A 571 12.30 36.73 1.43
C HIS A 571 12.65 36.09 0.10
N SER A 572 13.65 35.19 0.09
CA SER A 572 14.01 34.42 -1.10
C SER A 572 12.90 33.46 -1.55
N TRP A 573 12.01 33.08 -0.64
CA TRP A 573 10.87 32.20 -0.94
C TRP A 573 9.56 32.97 -1.18
N THR A 574 9.30 34.03 -0.41
CA THR A 574 8.11 34.87 -0.61
C THR A 574 8.24 35.79 -1.83
N LEU A 575 9.47 36.09 -2.23
CA LEU A 575 9.82 37.03 -3.31
C LEU A 575 9.24 38.45 -3.07
N THR A 576 8.96 38.77 -1.80
CA THR A 576 8.39 40.05 -1.39
C THR A 576 9.30 41.21 -1.79
N GLY A 577 8.71 42.29 -2.32
CA GLY A 577 9.46 43.44 -2.83
C GLY A 577 9.98 43.28 -4.26
N THR A 578 9.81 42.11 -4.89
CA THR A 578 10.14 41.89 -6.30
C THR A 578 8.88 41.84 -7.17
N LYS A 579 9.03 41.92 -8.50
CA LYS A 579 7.92 41.70 -9.45
C LYS A 579 7.34 40.26 -9.45
N HIS A 580 7.99 39.35 -8.74
CA HIS A 580 7.64 37.93 -8.66
C HIS A 580 7.09 37.54 -7.28
N ALA A 581 6.73 38.52 -6.45
CA ALA A 581 6.10 38.30 -5.15
C ALA A 581 4.97 37.24 -5.24
N SER A 582 4.98 36.30 -4.29
CA SER A 582 4.03 35.19 -4.22
C SER A 582 3.02 35.45 -3.11
N GLY A 583 1.83 35.93 -3.47
CA GLY A 583 0.78 36.25 -2.50
C GLY A 583 0.44 35.09 -1.57
N GLY A 584 0.41 33.85 -2.08
CA GLY A 584 0.20 32.67 -1.25
C GLY A 584 1.31 32.43 -0.22
N SER A 585 2.57 32.61 -0.61
CA SER A 585 3.72 32.47 0.29
C SER A 585 3.76 33.57 1.36
N ILE A 586 3.46 34.81 0.96
CA ILE A 586 3.34 35.96 1.88
C ILE A 586 2.22 35.73 2.89
N GLY A 587 1.05 35.30 2.42
CA GLY A 587 -0.09 34.93 3.26
C GLY A 587 0.26 33.86 4.28
N LYS A 588 0.97 32.81 3.86
CA LYS A 588 1.41 31.73 4.76
C LYS A 588 2.33 32.24 5.87
N ALA A 589 3.30 33.09 5.53
CA ALA A 589 4.25 33.65 6.49
C ALA A 589 3.56 34.62 7.48
N ALA A 590 2.69 35.51 6.98
CA ALA A 590 1.89 36.41 7.82
C ALA A 590 0.99 35.63 8.78
N LEU A 591 0.36 34.56 8.32
CA LEU A 591 -0.47 33.70 9.15
C LEU A 591 0.33 32.99 10.24
N LEU A 592 1.56 32.55 9.96
CA LEU A 592 2.43 32.00 11.00
C LEU A 592 2.71 33.05 12.08
N ALA A 593 3.10 34.27 11.70
CA ALA A 593 3.36 35.35 12.65
C ALA A 593 2.15 35.57 13.57
N GLN A 594 0.96 35.71 13.00
CA GLN A 594 -0.30 35.86 13.74
C GLN A 594 -0.66 34.65 14.60
N THR A 595 -0.31 33.45 14.16
CA THR A 595 -0.54 32.21 14.91
C THR A 595 0.24 32.23 16.22
N VAL A 596 1.48 32.71 16.20
CA VAL A 596 2.34 32.73 17.39
C VAL A 596 2.34 34.04 18.17
N GLY A 597 1.48 34.98 17.77
CA GLY A 597 1.34 36.29 18.41
C GLY A 597 2.46 37.28 18.06
N ARG A 598 3.21 37.05 16.97
CA ARG A 598 4.11 38.03 16.37
C ARG A 598 3.32 38.98 15.47
N ASP A 599 3.84 40.19 15.26
CA ASP A 599 3.20 41.16 14.37
C ASP A 599 3.49 40.81 12.90
N PRO A 600 2.48 40.47 12.06
CA PRO A 600 2.72 40.22 10.64
C PRO A 600 3.13 41.47 9.86
N ARG A 601 3.04 42.67 10.46
CA ARG A 601 3.51 43.93 9.88
C ARG A 601 5.01 44.19 10.14
N ASP A 602 5.63 43.38 11.00
CA ASP A 602 7.06 43.37 11.27
C ASP A 602 7.53 41.92 11.46
N PHE A 603 7.52 41.15 10.36
CA PHE A 603 7.95 39.75 10.37
C PHE A 603 8.98 39.49 9.30
N GLY A 604 10.17 38.99 9.69
CA GLY A 604 11.30 38.93 8.78
C GLY A 604 11.83 40.32 8.40
N GLY A 605 11.45 41.38 9.12
CA GLY A 605 11.73 42.78 8.79
C GLY A 605 10.90 43.36 7.64
N LEU A 606 9.74 42.76 7.31
CA LEU A 606 8.81 43.28 6.31
C LEU A 606 7.38 43.36 6.84
N ASP A 607 6.61 44.30 6.28
CA ASP A 607 5.16 44.34 6.42
C ASP A 607 4.49 43.41 5.40
N LEU A 608 4.15 42.19 5.85
CA LEU A 608 3.56 41.17 4.99
C LEU A 608 2.08 41.46 4.68
N ILE A 609 1.39 42.23 5.53
CA ILE A 609 -0.02 42.60 5.31
C ILE A 609 -0.11 43.69 4.24
N ALA A 610 0.74 44.71 4.30
CA ALA A 610 0.87 45.71 3.25
C ALA A 610 1.33 45.07 1.93
N ALA A 611 2.22 44.08 1.98
CA ALA A 611 2.62 43.33 0.80
C ALA A 611 1.44 42.58 0.15
N LEU A 612 0.59 41.89 0.93
CA LEU A 612 -0.63 41.24 0.40
C LEU A 612 -1.60 42.25 -0.25
N ALA A 613 -1.82 43.39 0.40
CA ALA A 613 -2.69 44.43 -0.14
C ALA A 613 -2.16 44.95 -1.48
N LYS A 614 -0.84 45.19 -1.57
CA LYS A 614 -0.17 45.59 -2.81
C LYS A 614 -0.25 44.54 -3.92
N GLU A 615 -0.14 43.27 -3.56
CA GLU A 615 -0.18 42.16 -4.53
C GLU A 615 -1.61 41.71 -4.89
N THR A 616 -2.65 42.38 -4.38
CA THR A 616 -4.03 42.14 -4.80
C THR A 616 -4.24 42.66 -6.23
N CYS A 617 -4.56 41.77 -7.16
CA CYS A 617 -4.67 42.10 -8.57
C CYS A 617 -5.91 42.97 -8.83
N ALA A 618 -5.73 44.09 -9.52
CA ALA A 618 -6.83 44.96 -9.96
C ALA A 618 -7.56 44.41 -11.20
N ALA A 619 -6.87 43.61 -12.02
CA ALA A 619 -7.37 42.98 -13.24
C ALA A 619 -6.49 41.76 -13.60
N ALA A 620 -6.94 40.99 -14.60
CA ALA A 620 -6.16 39.90 -15.19
C ALA A 620 -4.85 40.40 -15.83
N GLY A 621 -3.78 39.60 -15.76
CA GLY A 621 -2.46 39.96 -16.28
C GLY A 621 -1.35 39.00 -15.86
N GLN A 622 -0.09 39.42 -16.00
CA GLN A 622 1.05 38.56 -15.63
C GLN A 622 1.04 38.19 -14.15
N GLY A 623 0.84 36.90 -13.85
CA GLY A 623 0.72 36.39 -12.49
C GLY A 623 -0.61 36.73 -11.80
N CYS A 624 -1.59 37.26 -12.52
CA CYS A 624 -2.91 37.63 -12.03
C CYS A 624 -3.97 36.98 -12.90
N ASP A 625 -4.77 36.07 -12.37
CA ASP A 625 -5.84 35.45 -13.17
C ASP A 625 -7.03 36.41 -13.37
N ALA A 626 -7.48 37.04 -12.29
CA ALA A 626 -8.57 38.01 -12.32
C ALA A 626 -8.41 39.08 -11.23
N LYS A 627 -9.34 40.04 -11.21
CA LYS A 627 -9.46 41.00 -10.11
C LYS A 627 -9.68 40.26 -8.78
N GLY A 628 -8.97 40.65 -7.74
CA GLY A 628 -9.06 40.05 -6.40
C GLY A 628 -8.13 38.84 -6.17
N ASN A 629 -7.61 38.21 -7.23
CA ASN A 629 -6.55 37.22 -7.07
C ASN A 629 -5.31 37.88 -6.44
N TYR A 630 -4.62 37.23 -5.51
CA TYR A 630 -3.27 37.69 -5.15
C TYR A 630 -2.27 37.27 -6.22
N ARG A 631 -1.35 38.16 -6.58
CA ARG A 631 -0.34 37.89 -7.60
C ARG A 631 0.45 36.62 -7.27
N ASN A 632 0.59 35.76 -8.28
CA ASN A 632 1.25 34.45 -8.23
C ASN A 632 0.66 33.46 -7.19
N ALA A 633 -0.52 33.73 -6.61
CA ALA A 633 -1.27 32.72 -5.88
C ALA A 633 -1.95 31.77 -6.89
N ARG A 634 -1.23 30.72 -7.28
CA ARG A 634 -1.62 29.75 -8.32
C ARG A 634 -2.51 28.61 -7.83
N SER A 635 -3.04 28.70 -6.61
CA SER A 635 -3.95 27.71 -6.03
C SER A 635 -4.96 28.38 -5.13
N VAL A 636 -6.13 27.76 -4.99
CA VAL A 636 -7.16 28.19 -4.04
C VAL A 636 -6.63 28.10 -2.60
N PHE A 637 -5.81 27.10 -2.30
CA PHE A 637 -5.08 27.01 -1.03
C PHE A 637 -4.29 28.30 -0.75
N GLY A 638 -3.46 28.74 -1.70
CA GLY A 638 -2.66 29.96 -1.57
C GLY A 638 -3.51 31.23 -1.48
N GLN A 639 -4.58 31.33 -2.26
CA GLN A 639 -5.54 32.44 -2.20
C GLN A 639 -6.19 32.54 -0.81
N SER A 640 -6.60 31.39 -0.24
CA SER A 640 -7.26 31.30 1.06
C SER A 640 -6.35 31.74 2.20
N LEU A 641 -5.06 31.38 2.16
CA LEU A 641 -4.07 31.82 3.15
C LEU A 641 -3.93 33.35 3.21
N GLY A 642 -3.90 34.02 2.06
CA GLY A 642 -3.82 35.48 2.00
C GLY A 642 -5.06 36.17 2.60
N ILE A 643 -6.25 35.65 2.31
CA ILE A 643 -7.52 36.14 2.88
C ILE A 643 -7.50 35.97 4.40
N ILE A 644 -7.14 34.78 4.89
CA ILE A 644 -7.06 34.51 6.33
C ILE A 644 -6.11 35.51 7.01
N ALA A 645 -4.92 35.72 6.44
CA ALA A 645 -3.93 36.64 7.00
C ALA A 645 -4.45 38.09 7.05
N GLN A 646 -5.05 38.61 5.98
CA GLN A 646 -5.60 39.96 5.96
C GLN A 646 -6.76 40.14 6.93
N VAL A 647 -7.73 39.21 6.93
CA VAL A 647 -8.91 39.30 7.81
C VAL A 647 -8.49 39.21 9.28
N ARG A 648 -7.55 38.31 9.64
CA ARG A 648 -6.99 38.24 11.00
C ARG A 648 -6.23 39.49 11.40
N ALA A 649 -5.67 40.23 10.44
CA ALA A 649 -4.96 41.50 10.69
C ALA A 649 -5.90 42.70 10.83
N GLY A 650 -7.22 42.51 10.70
CA GLY A 650 -8.23 43.57 10.73
C GLY A 650 -8.51 44.22 9.37
N GLU A 651 -7.88 43.77 8.29
CA GLU A 651 -7.94 44.39 6.96
C GLU A 651 -9.12 43.89 6.11
N ARG A 652 -10.35 43.92 6.67
CA ARG A 652 -11.55 43.40 6.00
C ARG A 652 -11.86 44.12 4.68
N GLU A 653 -11.63 45.43 4.61
CA GLU A 653 -11.85 46.22 3.39
C GLU A 653 -10.87 45.82 2.28
N ALA A 654 -9.58 45.67 2.60
CA ALA A 654 -8.57 45.23 1.64
C ALA A 654 -8.81 43.78 1.18
N ALA A 655 -9.37 42.94 2.05
CA ALA A 655 -9.71 41.56 1.74
C ALA A 655 -11.00 41.39 0.92
N ALA A 656 -11.82 42.44 0.73
CA ALA A 656 -13.12 42.32 0.08
C ALA A 656 -13.02 41.77 -1.36
N ALA A 657 -12.14 42.34 -2.19
CA ALA A 657 -11.95 41.85 -3.56
C ALA A 657 -11.35 40.42 -3.61
N PRO A 658 -10.35 40.07 -2.79
CA PRO A 658 -9.92 38.67 -2.64
C PRO A 658 -11.00 37.69 -2.22
N VAL A 659 -11.90 38.08 -1.32
CA VAL A 659 -13.04 37.26 -0.88
C VAL A 659 -14.04 37.07 -2.01
N ASP A 660 -14.42 38.14 -2.71
CA ASP A 660 -15.32 38.05 -3.87
C ASP A 660 -14.76 37.14 -4.96
N TYR A 661 -13.44 37.23 -5.20
CA TYR A 661 -12.76 36.35 -6.13
C TYR A 661 -12.80 34.88 -5.66
N LEU A 662 -12.50 34.60 -4.39
CA LEU A 662 -12.59 33.24 -3.86
C LEU A 662 -14.01 32.68 -3.99
N LEU A 663 -15.04 33.46 -3.62
CA LEU A 663 -16.45 33.05 -3.78
C LEU A 663 -16.80 32.73 -5.24
N SER A 664 -16.23 33.46 -6.20
CA SER A 664 -16.46 33.21 -7.63
C SER A 664 -15.89 31.89 -8.15
N LEU A 665 -14.95 31.28 -7.40
CA LEU A 665 -14.33 30.00 -7.77
C LEU A 665 -15.13 28.78 -7.29
N GLN A 666 -16.14 28.95 -6.42
CA GLN A 666 -16.93 27.83 -5.92
C GLN A 666 -17.85 27.27 -7.00
N TRP A 667 -17.86 25.95 -7.15
CA TRP A 667 -18.73 25.28 -8.12
C TRP A 667 -20.10 24.97 -7.55
N PRO A 668 -21.11 24.69 -8.40
CA PRO A 668 -22.45 24.29 -7.94
C PRO A 668 -22.44 23.06 -7.01
N SER A 669 -21.45 22.18 -7.14
CA SER A 669 -21.26 21.03 -6.24
C SER A 669 -20.88 21.42 -4.81
N GLY A 670 -20.40 22.65 -4.60
CA GLY A 670 -19.83 23.13 -3.34
C GLY A 670 -18.31 23.06 -3.27
N ALA A 671 -17.66 22.33 -4.19
CA ALA A 671 -16.21 22.20 -4.23
C ALA A 671 -15.52 23.47 -4.76
N PHE A 672 -14.22 23.54 -4.49
CA PHE A 672 -13.32 24.51 -5.09
C PHE A 672 -12.23 23.79 -5.93
N PRO A 673 -11.73 24.44 -6.99
CA PRO A 673 -10.62 23.93 -7.80
C PRO A 673 -9.29 23.98 -7.04
N SER A 674 -8.36 23.13 -7.42
CA SER A 674 -7.02 23.12 -6.82
C SER A 674 -6.15 24.27 -7.33
N VAL A 675 -6.16 24.51 -8.64
CA VAL A 675 -5.25 25.45 -9.32
C VAL A 675 -5.94 26.70 -9.85
N ILE A 676 -5.16 27.78 -9.93
CA ILE A 676 -5.54 29.08 -10.51
C ILE A 676 -4.51 29.44 -11.60
N PRO A 677 -4.93 29.72 -12.86
CA PRO A 677 -6.31 29.68 -13.37
C PRO A 677 -6.91 28.29 -13.36
N VAL A 678 -8.24 28.22 -13.31
CA VAL A 678 -8.99 26.97 -13.48
C VAL A 678 -8.78 26.48 -14.92
N ARG A 679 -8.11 25.35 -15.09
CA ARG A 679 -7.83 24.76 -16.42
C ARG A 679 -8.74 23.60 -16.78
N ASN A 680 -9.33 22.98 -15.77
CA ASN A 680 -10.15 21.79 -15.90
C ASN A 680 -11.42 21.99 -15.08
N SER A 681 -12.58 21.93 -15.73
CA SER A 681 -13.89 22.06 -15.09
C SER A 681 -14.30 20.85 -14.25
N SER A 682 -13.44 19.84 -14.13
CA SER A 682 -13.63 18.66 -13.28
C SER A 682 -12.66 18.61 -12.06
N ASP A 683 -11.71 19.55 -11.96
CA ASP A 683 -10.83 19.76 -10.80
C ASP A 683 -11.61 20.11 -9.51
N GLN A 684 -11.94 19.11 -8.70
CA GLN A 684 -12.61 19.28 -7.40
C GLN A 684 -11.78 18.57 -6.33
N GLU A 685 -11.15 19.35 -5.46
CA GLU A 685 -10.05 18.86 -4.64
C GLU A 685 -10.30 19.17 -3.15
N VAL A 686 -9.95 18.22 -2.27
CA VAL A 686 -10.31 18.24 -0.84
C VAL A 686 -9.59 19.36 -0.10
N ASP A 687 -8.29 19.50 -0.30
CA ASP A 687 -7.43 20.43 0.42
C ASP A 687 -7.87 21.88 0.17
N SER A 688 -8.06 22.21 -1.11
CA SER A 688 -8.49 23.54 -1.55
C SER A 688 -9.91 23.87 -1.10
N THR A 689 -10.82 22.89 -1.12
CA THR A 689 -12.19 23.07 -0.61
C THR A 689 -12.20 23.32 0.90
N ALA A 690 -11.42 22.56 1.67
CA ALA A 690 -11.29 22.76 3.12
C ALA A 690 -10.65 24.12 3.46
N MET A 691 -9.60 24.54 2.75
CA MET A 691 -8.97 25.85 2.94
C MET A 691 -9.89 27.00 2.60
N ALA A 692 -10.63 26.91 1.49
CA ALA A 692 -11.62 27.92 1.12
C ALA A 692 -12.73 28.02 2.18
N ALA A 693 -13.24 26.89 2.69
CA ALA A 693 -14.22 26.87 3.76
C ALA A 693 -13.72 27.56 5.03
N MET A 694 -12.47 27.28 5.45
CA MET A 694 -11.86 27.94 6.61
C MET A 694 -11.71 29.46 6.43
N ALA A 695 -11.31 29.91 5.24
CA ALA A 695 -11.19 31.33 4.93
C ALA A 695 -12.55 32.04 4.92
N LEU A 696 -13.55 31.45 4.26
CA LEU A 696 -14.90 32.03 4.15
C LEU A 696 -15.63 32.02 5.49
N HIS A 697 -15.45 31.00 6.31
CA HIS A 697 -16.01 30.96 7.67
C HIS A 697 -15.46 32.10 8.55
N LEU A 698 -14.18 32.44 8.41
CA LEU A 698 -13.58 33.59 9.12
C LEU A 698 -14.17 34.93 8.67
N VAL A 699 -14.45 35.06 7.38
CA VAL A 699 -15.07 36.26 6.80
C VAL A 699 -16.46 36.47 7.39
N GLY A 700 -17.27 35.41 7.35
CA GLY A 700 -18.66 35.38 7.82
C GLY A 700 -19.63 36.16 6.92
N GLY A 701 -20.92 36.00 7.19
CA GLY A 701 -22.01 36.68 6.48
C GLY A 701 -22.67 35.78 5.45
N GLU A 702 -23.92 36.10 5.09
CA GLU A 702 -24.85 35.19 4.42
C GLU A 702 -24.27 34.46 3.20
N LYS A 703 -23.57 35.17 2.31
CA LYS A 703 -22.96 34.57 1.11
C LYS A 703 -21.82 33.60 1.45
N ALA A 704 -20.96 33.99 2.39
CA ALA A 704 -19.84 33.17 2.82
C ALA A 704 -20.34 31.95 3.60
N ASP A 705 -21.31 32.13 4.49
CA ASP A 705 -21.91 31.04 5.28
C ASP A 705 -22.59 30.00 4.37
N ALA A 706 -23.32 30.45 3.34
CA ALA A 706 -23.91 29.56 2.35
C ALA A 706 -22.86 28.80 1.52
N ALA A 707 -21.73 29.44 1.20
CA ALA A 707 -20.62 28.80 0.52
C ALA A 707 -19.93 27.75 1.42
N VAL A 708 -19.71 28.06 2.70
CA VAL A 708 -19.17 27.13 3.69
C VAL A 708 -20.07 25.90 3.81
N ALA A 709 -21.37 26.08 4.00
CA ALA A 709 -22.31 24.95 4.14
C ALA A 709 -22.25 23.97 2.95
N ARG A 710 -22.16 24.49 1.72
CA ARG A 710 -21.99 23.65 0.52
C ARG A 710 -20.64 22.94 0.48
N ALA A 711 -19.55 23.63 0.86
CA ALA A 711 -18.21 23.05 0.91
C ALA A 711 -18.13 21.92 1.94
N LEU A 712 -18.68 22.09 3.14
CA LEU A 712 -18.69 21.06 4.18
C LEU A 712 -19.50 19.83 3.77
N LYS A 713 -20.68 20.04 3.18
CA LYS A 713 -21.50 18.95 2.64
C LYS A 713 -20.76 18.16 1.57
N TRP A 714 -20.07 18.86 0.66
CA TRP A 714 -19.25 18.22 -0.37
C TRP A 714 -18.10 17.43 0.24
N LEU A 715 -17.34 18.01 1.17
CA LEU A 715 -16.24 17.34 1.89
C LEU A 715 -16.73 16.07 2.58
N ALA A 716 -17.82 16.14 3.33
CA ALA A 716 -18.40 14.98 4.02
C ALA A 716 -18.76 13.85 3.04
N GLY A 717 -19.21 14.20 1.82
CA GLY A 717 -19.50 13.27 0.73
C GLY A 717 -18.29 12.78 -0.06
N ARG A 718 -17.06 13.18 0.29
CA ARG A 718 -15.80 12.65 -0.27
C ARG A 718 -15.07 11.69 0.68
N GLN A 719 -15.51 11.59 1.94
CA GLN A 719 -14.87 10.70 2.90
C GLN A 719 -14.98 9.24 2.44
N LEU A 720 -13.84 8.57 2.35
CA LEU A 720 -13.73 7.16 2.00
C LEU A 720 -14.20 6.27 3.15
N ALA A 721 -14.44 4.99 2.85
CA ALA A 721 -15.03 4.05 3.81
C ALA A 721 -14.15 3.83 5.07
N ASP A 722 -12.83 3.93 4.93
CA ASP A 722 -11.87 3.79 6.03
C ASP A 722 -11.70 5.08 6.86
N GLY A 723 -12.42 6.15 6.51
CA GLY A 723 -12.34 7.45 7.15
C GLY A 723 -11.36 8.43 6.48
N GLY A 724 -10.54 7.95 5.55
CA GLY A 724 -9.61 8.77 4.76
C GLY A 724 -10.29 9.61 3.70
N PHE A 725 -9.49 10.31 2.90
CA PHE A 725 -9.97 11.24 1.87
C PHE A 725 -9.11 11.15 0.60
N PRO A 726 -9.71 11.28 -0.59
CA PRO A 726 -8.95 11.27 -1.83
C PRO A 726 -8.06 12.52 -1.92
N GLY A 727 -6.84 12.32 -2.40
CA GLY A 727 -5.86 13.36 -2.72
C GLY A 727 -5.00 12.96 -3.91
N ALA A 728 -4.01 13.78 -4.26
CA ALA A 728 -3.18 13.57 -5.46
C ALA A 728 -2.41 12.22 -5.47
N SER A 729 -2.12 11.65 -4.30
CA SER A 729 -1.41 10.38 -4.11
C SER A 729 -2.33 9.21 -3.72
N GLY A 730 -3.64 9.30 -3.99
CA GLY A 730 -4.61 8.25 -3.58
C GLY A 730 -5.33 8.61 -2.30
N ASN A 731 -5.47 7.67 -1.36
CA ASN A 731 -6.12 7.94 -0.07
C ASN A 731 -5.15 8.68 0.88
N SER A 732 -5.25 10.00 0.89
CA SER A 732 -4.20 10.90 1.38
C SER A 732 -4.37 11.28 2.85
N VAL A 733 -3.25 11.19 3.59
CA VAL A 733 -3.11 11.67 4.96
C VAL A 733 -3.28 13.19 5.05
N ASN A 734 -2.74 13.92 4.07
CA ASN A 734 -2.85 15.38 3.98
C ASN A 734 -4.30 15.82 3.84
N SER A 735 -5.00 15.23 2.87
CA SER A 735 -6.40 15.55 2.60
C SER A 735 -7.31 15.18 3.76
N ALA A 736 -7.06 14.05 4.43
CA ALA A 736 -7.80 13.68 5.63
C ALA A 736 -7.58 14.69 6.77
N ALA A 737 -6.36 15.16 6.98
CA ALA A 737 -6.04 16.15 8.00
C ALA A 737 -6.72 17.51 7.75
N LEU A 738 -6.73 17.98 6.50
CA LEU A 738 -7.42 19.21 6.10
C LEU A 738 -8.94 19.07 6.16
N ALA A 739 -9.48 17.92 5.74
CA ALA A 739 -10.90 17.64 5.84
C ALA A 739 -11.38 17.64 7.30
N ILE A 740 -10.58 17.14 8.26
CA ILE A 740 -10.89 17.25 9.69
C ILE A 740 -11.07 18.72 10.10
N GLN A 741 -10.12 19.60 9.74
CA GLN A 741 -10.20 21.02 10.07
C GLN A 741 -11.36 21.74 9.39
N GLY A 742 -11.66 21.37 8.13
CA GLY A 742 -12.81 21.90 7.40
C GLY A 742 -14.13 21.48 8.03
N LEU A 743 -14.32 20.17 8.25
CA LEU A 743 -15.55 19.64 8.86
C LEU A 743 -15.77 20.13 10.30
N ALA A 744 -14.69 20.41 11.04
CA ALA A 744 -14.77 20.97 12.39
C ALA A 744 -15.36 22.39 12.46
N LEU A 745 -15.52 23.09 11.33
CA LEU A 745 -16.26 24.35 11.28
C LEU A 745 -17.75 24.17 11.63
N ASP A 746 -18.27 22.94 11.50
CA ASP A 746 -19.57 22.52 12.02
C ASP A 746 -19.42 21.15 12.72
N GLU A 747 -18.60 21.14 13.77
CA GLU A 747 -18.31 19.92 14.55
C GLU A 747 -19.56 19.18 15.03
N PRO A 748 -20.64 19.84 15.52
CA PRO A 748 -21.85 19.14 15.94
C PRO A 748 -22.46 18.25 14.84
N GLU A 749 -22.51 18.74 13.60
CA GLU A 749 -23.04 18.01 12.44
C GLU A 749 -22.08 16.90 11.98
N TYR A 750 -20.78 17.19 11.92
CA TYR A 750 -19.79 16.30 11.29
C TYR A 750 -18.93 15.49 12.27
N ARG A 751 -19.28 15.47 13.56
CA ARG A 751 -18.54 14.79 14.65
C ARG A 751 -18.07 13.39 14.28
N ASP A 752 -18.96 12.56 13.74
CA ASP A 752 -18.65 11.16 13.40
C ASP A 752 -17.69 11.05 12.21
N ARG A 753 -17.79 11.97 11.25
CA ARG A 753 -16.90 12.03 10.08
C ARG A 753 -15.50 12.44 10.52
N ILE A 754 -15.40 13.43 11.40
CA ILE A 754 -14.15 13.87 12.03
C ILE A 754 -13.50 12.71 12.81
N ALA A 755 -14.27 12.02 13.65
CA ALA A 755 -13.76 10.91 14.45
C ALA A 755 -13.20 9.77 13.59
N ARG A 756 -13.88 9.40 12.49
CA ARG A 756 -13.37 8.39 11.55
C ARG A 756 -12.09 8.83 10.85
N ALA A 757 -11.99 10.10 10.46
CA ALA A 757 -10.77 10.62 9.85
C ALA A 757 -9.59 10.63 10.84
N GLN A 758 -9.83 10.93 12.12
CA GLN A 758 -8.82 10.83 13.16
C GLN A 758 -8.36 9.37 13.38
N VAL A 759 -9.29 8.41 13.33
CA VAL A 759 -8.95 6.96 13.36
C VAL A 759 -8.12 6.56 12.15
N PHE A 760 -8.50 7.02 10.95
CA PHE A 760 -7.72 6.81 9.74
C PHE A 760 -6.28 7.32 9.90
N LEU A 761 -6.11 8.57 10.35
CA LEU A 761 -4.78 9.15 10.60
C LEU A 761 -4.00 8.34 11.63
N ALA A 762 -4.63 7.89 12.72
CA ALA A 762 -3.98 7.01 13.69
C ALA A 762 -3.46 5.72 13.05
N GLY A 763 -4.23 5.14 12.12
CA GLY A 763 -3.84 3.95 11.36
C GLY A 763 -2.77 4.17 10.30
N ARG A 764 -2.39 5.42 10.02
CA ARG A 764 -1.31 5.82 9.09
C ARG A 764 -0.08 6.35 9.83
N GLN A 765 -0.08 6.35 11.15
CA GLN A 765 1.06 6.79 11.95
C GLN A 765 2.06 5.64 12.15
N ASN A 766 3.30 5.87 11.74
CA ASN A 766 4.38 4.92 11.82
C ASN A 766 4.99 4.82 13.22
N THR A 767 5.79 3.77 13.42
CA THR A 767 6.43 3.50 14.72
C THR A 767 7.45 4.57 15.14
N ASP A 768 7.98 5.37 14.22
CA ASP A 768 8.86 6.49 14.53
C ASP A 768 8.12 7.81 14.80
N GLY A 769 6.78 7.80 14.71
CA GLY A 769 5.90 8.94 14.95
C GLY A 769 5.48 9.69 13.70
N GLY A 770 6.21 9.52 12.59
CA GLY A 770 5.83 10.14 11.32
C GLY A 770 4.64 9.44 10.67
N PHE A 771 4.18 9.98 9.55
CA PHE A 771 2.99 9.50 8.84
C PHE A 771 3.33 9.18 7.39
N ASP A 772 2.60 8.20 6.85
CA ASP A 772 2.59 7.89 5.41
C ASP A 772 2.06 9.08 4.61
N VAL A 773 2.44 9.19 3.33
CA VAL A 773 1.88 10.23 2.42
C VAL A 773 0.43 9.90 2.08
N ALA A 774 0.19 8.63 1.77
CA ALA A 774 -1.10 8.05 1.44
C ALA A 774 -1.06 6.55 1.82
N VAL A 775 -2.21 5.88 1.77
CA VAL A 775 -2.30 4.43 2.01
C VAL A 775 -1.34 3.64 1.10
N GLU A 776 -1.14 4.15 -0.11
CA GLU A 776 -0.38 3.58 -1.21
C GLU A 776 1.13 3.83 -1.11
N GLU A 777 1.55 4.80 -0.28
CA GLU A 777 2.94 5.25 -0.16
C GLU A 777 3.43 5.14 1.31
N PRO A 778 3.74 3.90 1.78
CA PRO A 778 4.11 3.67 3.16
C PRO A 778 5.53 4.18 3.46
N GLY A 779 5.68 4.89 4.57
CA GLY A 779 6.93 5.46 5.03
C GLY A 779 6.75 6.89 5.54
N SER A 780 7.41 7.20 6.64
CA SER A 780 7.28 8.50 7.29
C SER A 780 7.82 9.64 6.43
N ASP A 781 6.93 10.53 5.99
CA ASP A 781 7.24 11.76 5.29
C ASP A 781 7.04 13.00 6.19
N VAL A 782 7.91 14.00 6.07
CA VAL A 782 7.87 15.20 6.93
C VAL A 782 6.65 16.07 6.63
N ARG A 783 6.25 16.21 5.37
CA ARG A 783 5.09 17.02 4.96
C ARG A 783 3.80 16.36 5.42
N ALA A 784 3.66 15.07 5.18
CA ALA A 784 2.53 14.28 5.65
C ALA A 784 2.39 14.35 7.18
N SER A 785 3.51 14.19 7.89
CA SER A 785 3.54 14.27 9.34
C SER A 785 3.14 15.65 9.86
N ALA A 786 3.60 16.74 9.24
CA ALA A 786 3.26 18.09 9.66
C ALA A 786 1.75 18.35 9.52
N GLN A 787 1.16 17.95 8.39
CA GLN A 787 -0.26 18.14 8.14
C GLN A 787 -1.12 17.24 9.04
N ALA A 788 -0.77 15.95 9.17
CA ALA A 788 -1.51 15.01 10.03
C ALA A 788 -1.52 15.45 11.50
N VAL A 789 -0.36 15.83 12.03
CA VAL A 789 -0.22 16.26 13.43
C VAL A 789 -1.02 17.54 13.70
N GLY A 790 -0.95 18.52 12.80
CA GLY A 790 -1.72 19.76 12.94
C GLY A 790 -3.23 19.54 12.78
N GLY A 791 -3.63 18.89 11.68
CA GLY A 791 -5.03 18.72 11.30
C GLY A 791 -5.84 17.85 12.26
N SER A 792 -5.18 16.89 12.92
CA SER A 792 -5.83 16.03 13.94
C SER A 792 -6.40 16.80 15.14
N THR A 793 -5.95 18.03 15.39
CA THR A 793 -6.40 18.86 16.52
C THR A 793 -7.76 19.52 16.29
N THR A 794 -8.38 19.38 15.10
CA THR A 794 -9.63 20.04 14.67
C THR A 794 -9.57 21.57 14.60
N VAL A 795 -8.45 22.19 15.01
CA VAL A 795 -8.31 23.65 15.00
C VAL A 795 -8.04 24.14 13.58
N SER A 796 -8.96 24.96 13.05
CA SER A 796 -8.78 25.62 11.76
C SER A 796 -7.63 26.64 11.78
N PHE A 797 -6.90 26.74 10.67
CA PHE A 797 -5.90 27.79 10.44
C PHE A 797 -6.44 29.21 10.67
N ALA A 798 -7.73 29.43 10.39
CA ALA A 798 -8.38 30.73 10.57
C ALA A 798 -8.39 31.20 12.03
N VAL A 799 -8.40 30.28 12.99
CA VAL A 799 -8.49 30.58 14.43
C VAL A 799 -7.30 30.07 15.24
N LEU A 800 -6.38 29.34 14.62
CA LEU A 800 -5.19 28.79 15.27
C LEU A 800 -4.37 29.89 15.94
N LYS A 801 -4.09 29.71 17.23
CA LYS A 801 -3.28 30.61 18.06
C LYS A 801 -2.46 29.81 19.07
N ARG A 802 -1.18 30.19 19.25
CA ARG A 802 -0.26 29.66 20.25
C ARG A 802 0.75 30.73 20.65
N SER A 803 0.49 31.46 21.73
CA SER A 803 1.44 32.46 22.22
C SER A 803 2.77 31.81 22.59
N LEU A 804 3.87 32.44 22.15
CA LEU A 804 5.23 32.09 22.60
C LEU A 804 5.69 32.94 23.79
N ALA A 805 4.87 33.83 24.33
CA ALA A 805 5.23 34.61 25.52
C ALA A 805 5.66 33.69 26.68
N GLY A 806 6.76 34.04 27.36
CA GLY A 806 7.30 33.24 28.46
C GLY A 806 8.14 32.02 28.06
N THR A 807 8.43 31.82 26.77
CA THR A 807 9.37 30.78 26.31
C THR A 807 10.73 31.38 25.97
N SER A 808 11.81 30.64 26.21
CA SER A 808 13.20 31.11 26.03
C SER A 808 13.72 30.85 24.60
N PRO A 809 14.45 31.81 24.00
CA PRO A 809 15.16 31.60 22.74
C PRO A 809 16.07 30.38 22.79
N GLN A 810 16.14 29.64 21.69
CA GLN A 810 17.07 28.52 21.56
C GLN A 810 18.44 29.05 21.11
N PRO A 811 19.56 28.64 21.75
CA PRO A 811 20.89 29.04 21.32
C PRO A 811 21.16 28.59 19.89
N ASP A 812 21.88 29.41 19.12
CA ASP A 812 22.35 29.03 17.77
C ASP A 812 23.45 27.98 17.89
N PRO A 813 23.30 26.77 17.30
CA PRO A 813 24.37 25.77 17.31
C PRO A 813 25.64 26.21 16.55
N GLY A 814 25.58 27.31 15.78
CA GLY A 814 26.70 27.82 15.00
C GLY A 814 27.03 26.97 13.75
N PRO A 815 27.84 27.50 12.82
CA PRO A 815 28.33 26.74 11.67
C PRO A 815 29.50 25.84 12.11
N GLY A 816 29.21 24.64 12.60
CA GLY A 816 30.26 23.67 12.96
C GLY A 816 29.85 22.43 13.74
N HIS A 817 28.59 22.30 14.14
CA HIS A 817 28.09 21.07 14.77
C HIS A 817 27.48 20.14 13.71
N ASP A 818 28.29 19.22 13.19
CA ASP A 818 27.81 18.05 12.45
C ASP A 818 27.17 17.05 13.45
N PRO A 819 26.01 16.45 13.15
CA PRO A 819 25.35 15.49 14.05
C PRO A 819 26.14 14.18 14.26
N ASP A 820 27.12 13.88 13.40
CA ASP A 820 27.92 12.65 13.42
C ASP A 820 29.37 12.84 13.91
N GLY A 821 29.74 14.04 14.36
CA GLY A 821 31.07 14.33 14.89
C GLY A 821 31.03 14.63 16.37
N GLY A 822 31.19 13.61 17.22
CA GLY A 822 31.46 13.83 18.64
C GLY A 822 32.64 14.79 18.80
N ALA A 823 32.42 15.94 19.45
CA ALA A 823 33.52 16.83 19.80
C ALA A 823 34.52 16.02 20.66
N PRO A 824 35.84 16.04 20.38
CA PRO A 824 36.79 15.42 21.27
C PRO A 824 36.64 16.08 22.65
N PRO A 825 36.66 15.29 23.75
CA PRO A 825 36.43 15.83 25.08
C PRO A 825 37.47 16.90 25.37
N GLN A 826 37.01 18.12 25.63
CA GLN A 826 37.82 19.12 26.30
C GLN A 826 38.08 18.57 27.71
N ILE A 827 39.32 18.16 27.95
CA ILE A 827 39.82 17.86 29.29
C ILE A 827 39.76 19.17 30.07
N VAL A 828 38.71 19.33 30.87
CA VAL A 828 38.69 20.31 31.96
C VAL A 828 39.34 19.62 33.15
N THR A 829 40.62 19.85 33.36
CA THR A 829 41.27 19.59 34.65
C THR A 829 40.73 20.59 35.67
N PRO A 830 40.10 20.14 36.78
CA PRO A 830 39.67 21.05 37.84
C PRO A 830 40.88 21.44 38.69
N GLY A 831 41.22 22.73 38.70
CA GLY A 831 42.19 23.29 39.64
C GLY A 831 42.97 24.43 39.02
N GLU A 832 42.44 25.64 39.09
CA GLU A 832 43.09 26.77 39.78
C GLU A 832 42.23 28.03 39.64
N SER A 833 42.04 28.66 40.78
CA SER A 833 41.30 29.90 41.01
C SER A 833 42.04 31.14 40.51
N SER A 834 41.26 32.22 40.33
CA SER A 834 41.60 33.64 40.53
C SER A 834 42.04 34.51 39.35
N GLY A 835 41.45 35.72 39.33
CA GLY A 835 41.90 36.93 38.62
C GLY A 835 41.56 36.95 37.13
N GLY A 836 40.93 37.96 36.53
CA GLY A 836 40.92 39.39 36.81
C GLY A 836 41.60 40.13 35.65
N GLY A 837 40.95 41.14 35.08
CA GLY A 837 41.62 42.26 34.39
C GLY A 837 41.70 42.24 32.86
N ASP A 838 40.88 43.11 32.25
CA ASP A 838 41.26 44.18 31.33
C ASP A 838 42.31 43.99 30.19
N SER A 839 41.81 44.30 29.00
CA SER A 839 42.34 45.31 28.06
C SER A 839 43.51 45.00 27.10
N SER A 840 43.26 45.41 25.84
CA SER A 840 44.15 46.17 24.94
C SER A 840 45.12 45.45 23.98
N GLY A 841 45.16 46.00 22.76
CA GLY A 841 46.29 46.01 21.81
C GLY A 841 46.53 44.68 21.07
N GLY A 842 46.73 44.63 19.76
CA GLY A 842 47.33 45.60 18.86
C GLY A 842 48.41 44.88 18.03
N THR A 843 48.06 44.55 16.79
CA THR A 843 48.92 44.53 15.57
C THR A 843 50.29 43.84 15.50
N THR A 844 50.40 43.04 14.43
CA THR A 844 51.52 42.86 13.46
C THR A 844 52.77 42.06 13.85
N GLY A 845 53.12 41.09 12.99
CA GLY A 845 54.44 40.44 12.98
C GLY A 845 54.52 39.23 12.05
N SER A 846 54.95 39.46 10.82
CA SER A 846 55.30 38.48 9.78
C SER A 846 56.47 37.55 10.20
N GLY A 847 56.46 36.30 9.72
CA GLY A 847 57.64 35.42 9.73
C GLY A 847 57.29 33.97 9.41
N GLY A 848 57.58 33.53 8.18
CA GLY A 848 57.16 32.23 7.66
C GLY A 848 58.11 31.05 7.89
N SER A 849 57.75 29.97 7.20
CA SER A 849 58.52 28.76 6.85
C SER A 849 58.60 27.62 7.88
N GLY A 850 57.88 26.53 7.56
CA GLY A 850 58.13 25.19 8.09
C GLY A 850 57.10 24.18 7.58
N GLY A 851 57.32 23.66 6.36
CA GLY A 851 56.37 22.78 5.65
C GLY A 851 56.21 21.37 6.22
N GLY A 852 54.98 20.86 6.14
CA GLY A 852 54.62 19.45 6.28
C GLY A 852 53.48 19.14 5.30
N ARG A 853 53.78 18.29 4.32
CA ARG A 853 52.93 17.92 3.17
C ARG A 853 51.60 17.29 3.62
N LEU A 854 50.48 17.82 3.13
CA LEU A 854 49.19 17.12 3.12
C LEU A 854 49.03 16.35 1.81
N ALA A 855 48.51 15.12 1.93
CA ALA A 855 48.25 14.23 0.81
C ALA A 855 47.09 14.76 -0.07
N SER A 856 47.39 14.99 -1.33
CA SER A 856 46.42 15.20 -2.39
C SER A 856 45.73 13.88 -2.73
N THR A 857 44.42 13.80 -2.50
CA THR A 857 43.53 12.83 -3.17
C THR A 857 42.33 13.58 -3.75
N GLY A 858 42.61 14.57 -4.60
CA GLY A 858 41.63 15.13 -5.52
C GLY A 858 41.67 14.35 -6.82
N THR A 859 40.58 13.71 -7.20
CA THR A 859 40.40 13.17 -8.55
C THR A 859 40.33 14.33 -9.54
N ASP A 860 41.23 14.35 -10.51
CA ASP A 860 41.29 15.34 -11.57
C ASP A 860 40.02 15.21 -12.43
N ALA A 861 39.14 16.22 -12.40
CA ALA A 861 37.82 16.19 -13.05
C ALA A 861 37.88 16.53 -14.55
N MET A 862 39.06 16.92 -15.07
CA MET A 862 39.24 17.24 -16.49
C MET A 862 38.98 16.10 -17.48
N PRO A 863 39.38 14.83 -17.26
CA PRO A 863 39.08 13.74 -18.18
C PRO A 863 37.58 13.44 -18.29
N LEU A 864 36.81 13.58 -17.19
CA LEU A 864 35.36 13.37 -17.19
C LEU A 864 34.62 14.50 -17.93
N ALA A 865 35.08 15.74 -17.78
CA ALA A 865 34.55 16.87 -18.56
C ALA A 865 34.85 16.73 -20.06
N GLY A 866 36.03 16.20 -20.43
CA GLY A 866 36.38 15.91 -21.82
C GLY A 866 35.49 14.85 -22.46
N LEU A 867 35.18 13.78 -21.71
CA LEU A 867 34.31 12.70 -22.17
C LEU A 867 32.86 13.16 -22.36
N ALA A 868 32.36 14.01 -21.45
CA ALA A 868 31.04 14.62 -21.57
C ALA A 868 30.92 15.55 -22.80
N ALA A 869 31.95 16.35 -23.08
CA ALA A 869 31.99 17.20 -24.26
C ALA A 869 32.03 16.38 -25.57
N ALA A 870 32.77 15.28 -25.60
CA ALA A 870 32.81 14.37 -26.75
C ALA A 870 31.44 13.71 -27.02
N LEU A 871 30.73 13.27 -25.98
CA LEU A 871 29.40 12.67 -26.11
C LEU A 871 28.36 13.68 -26.61
N LEU A 872 28.43 14.94 -26.16
CA LEU A 872 27.57 16.02 -26.67
C LEU A 872 27.84 16.33 -28.15
N ALA A 873 29.11 16.31 -28.57
CA ALA A 873 29.48 16.51 -29.97
C ALA A 873 28.98 15.37 -30.87
N VAL A 874 29.08 14.12 -30.42
CA VAL A 874 28.55 12.95 -31.13
C VAL A 874 27.02 13.01 -31.23
N GLY A 875 26.33 13.39 -30.15
CA GLY A 875 24.88 13.58 -30.15
C GLY A 875 24.43 14.67 -31.14
N ALA A 876 25.12 15.80 -31.17
CA ALA A 876 24.84 16.88 -32.12
C ALA A 876 25.07 16.44 -33.57
N ALA A 877 26.13 15.68 -33.85
CA ALA A 877 26.42 15.15 -35.19
C ALA A 877 25.34 14.15 -35.65
N ALA A 878 24.84 13.29 -34.76
CA ALA A 878 23.75 12.35 -35.05
C ALA A 878 22.44 13.07 -35.41
N VAL A 879 22.09 14.15 -34.69
CA VAL A 879 20.90 14.97 -34.99
C VAL A 879 21.02 15.67 -36.35
N VAL A 880 22.19 16.19 -36.70
CA VAL A 880 22.44 16.81 -38.01
C VAL A 880 22.36 15.78 -39.14
N ALA A 881 22.91 14.57 -38.94
CA ALA A 881 22.82 13.48 -39.92
C ALA A 881 21.38 12.99 -40.12
N ALA A 882 20.58 12.89 -39.04
CA ALA A 882 19.17 12.52 -39.12
C ALA A 882 18.35 13.58 -39.87
N ARG A 883 18.59 14.87 -39.61
CA ARG A 883 17.93 15.98 -40.33
C ARG A 883 18.33 16.09 -41.81
N ARG A 884 19.53 15.64 -42.19
CA ARG A 884 19.94 15.59 -43.61
C ARG A 884 19.33 14.41 -44.36
N ARG A 885 18.98 13.31 -43.68
CA ARG A 885 18.29 12.17 -44.31
C ARG A 885 16.80 12.44 -44.57
N THR A 886 16.13 13.22 -43.73
CA THR A 886 14.73 13.61 -43.96
C THR A 886 14.55 14.60 -45.12
N SER A 887 15.56 15.44 -45.40
CA SER A 887 15.53 16.37 -46.54
C SER A 887 15.86 15.74 -47.90
N ALA A 888 16.34 14.48 -47.94
CA ALA A 888 16.64 13.76 -49.18
C ALA A 888 15.51 12.84 -49.67
N GLY A 889 14.45 12.67 -48.87
CA GLY A 889 13.25 11.88 -49.21
C GLY A 889 12.06 12.69 -49.74
N SER A 890 12.26 13.98 -50.05
CA SER A 890 11.24 14.83 -50.66
C SER A 890 11.77 15.51 -51.92
N ARG A 891 11.99 14.70 -52.96
CA ARG A 891 11.96 15.13 -54.37
C ARG A 891 11.35 14.02 -55.20
#